data_AF-A0A8D2ZV66-F1
#
_entry.id   AF-A0A8D2ZV66-F1
#
_cell.length_a   1.000
_cell.length_b   1.000
_cell.length_c   1.000
_cell.angle_alpha   90.00
_cell.angle_beta   90.00
_cell.angle_gamma   90.00
#
_symmetry.space_group_name_H-M   'P 1'
#
loop_
_entity.id
_entity.type
_entity.pdbx_description
1 polymer ?
#
loop_
_entity_poly.entity_id
_entity_poly.type
_entity_poly.pdbx_seq_one_letter_code
_entity_poly.pdbx_strand_id
1 'polypeptide(L)'
;MMLPDESARLGAVFLVVSLSFSVQGAYSELLVFPSGPTVVNARAGSNVTLAVSFSGAPDPVVTWFKGGLPVLTWAVGSSAAPDVAEDNREVLSVEADGSLTFVNVPLGYTSNYTVKMTKSGLGEAQTAFTLKVFDIFQDVELSMLPPFAKEGSDRFTLRYAMSQGVVEQQTWLFNEGEIKTSSHYSVEQSSLVILNPKRGDTGWYTVILTNPFSRASTRINVTVLYGPEEPIVEARPPLPFYVSGDSLSLFCRAEGIPQPTAEWIFGGQTLSDSREGVLNRTNVHVSQGGVYMCKLINELTKEQLQRSMTLSVYERPSGNPTCSVQSVNVNADLQYHCQWLGGTPLAQLSFPALSSTSSGAGNFSMTVPASDTFNGKTVKCMAVHPVEQNQCNITASSPAEFLPAVRTTVNSEGKIVVAIHCVSEAAPQAVVSWSKGSEAVTNGTTYQISNDTTHLKIHGYNVSNFLQQKYTCTCRNPLGSQRLEIQLRGPSVSRSSLFPNQDGTIITLTWEVPSTSIVTGFDVQMKGPDLVPEIRNSTQTRATSNEYRTVQQKPGSARSADVFLLDPDLTYRFRVVPKARLTDGEPSEVHRIGPGEGLSGPAITGIAAGIPCSLLFLLLLGGLIYLCIYCNKNKSRQARYPVSRAVEKAITTQSETTPHNLLTGGLKSPPDYNRLQLTPSERSVALPTFVPPPPVRVATTV
;
A
#
# COMPACT_ATOMS: atom_id res chain seq x y z
N MET A 1 83.52 54.55 74.48
CA MET A 1 83.68 53.20 75.06
C MET A 1 82.30 52.74 75.54
N MET A 2 82.07 51.44 75.78
CA MET A 2 80.74 50.88 76.04
C MET A 2 80.14 51.30 77.39
N LEU A 3 78.80 51.37 77.43
CA LEU A 3 77.83 50.84 78.43
C LEU A 3 78.17 50.82 79.95
N PRO A 4 77.18 50.84 80.86
CA PRO A 4 75.75 51.25 80.77
C PRO A 4 75.44 52.30 81.90
N ASP A 5 74.31 52.43 82.62
CA ASP A 5 73.02 51.71 82.69
C ASP A 5 71.87 52.58 83.28
N GLU A 6 70.70 52.00 83.53
CA GLU A 6 69.51 52.59 84.17
C GLU A 6 69.74 53.33 85.50
N SER A 7 69.03 54.45 85.71
CA SER A 7 68.47 54.78 87.04
C SER A 7 67.23 55.68 86.93
N ALA A 8 66.19 55.38 87.70
CA ALA A 8 65.01 56.23 87.81
C ALA A 8 65.31 57.51 88.62
N ARG A 9 64.78 58.66 88.20
CA ARG A 9 64.81 59.90 88.98
C ARG A 9 63.47 60.64 88.98
N LEU A 10 62.62 60.27 89.95
CA LEU A 10 61.73 61.24 90.59
C LEU A 10 62.57 62.22 91.43
N GLY A 11 62.18 63.49 91.48
CA GLY A 11 62.69 64.43 92.48
C GLY A 11 63.16 65.79 91.97
N ALA A 12 62.26 66.78 92.06
CA ALA A 12 62.52 68.22 92.19
C ALA A 12 63.53 68.90 91.23
N VAL A 13 62.98 69.58 90.21
CA VAL A 13 63.44 70.93 89.84
C VAL A 13 62.25 71.86 90.05
N PHE A 14 62.33 72.73 91.06
CA PHE A 14 61.33 73.73 91.42
C PHE A 14 62.01 75.11 91.38
N LEU A 15 61.26 76.16 91.00
CA LEU A 15 61.70 77.57 91.00
C LEU A 15 62.95 77.90 90.13
N VAL A 16 62.73 78.28 88.86
CA VAL A 16 62.85 79.68 88.37
C VAL A 16 62.21 79.75 86.98
N VAL A 17 60.93 80.15 86.90
CA VAL A 17 60.37 81.20 86.01
C VAL A 17 59.00 81.53 86.62
N SER A 18 58.88 82.68 87.28
CA SER A 18 57.61 83.15 87.85
C SER A 18 57.57 84.67 87.77
N LEU A 19 56.43 85.23 87.35
CA LEU A 19 56.13 86.66 87.17
C LEU A 19 56.81 87.35 85.98
N SER A 20 56.19 87.23 84.80
CA SER A 20 55.94 88.36 83.89
C SER A 20 54.80 88.01 82.91
N PHE A 21 54.12 89.05 82.41
CA PHE A 21 53.01 88.99 81.42
C PHE A 21 51.72 88.26 81.82
N SER A 22 50.92 89.00 82.59
CA SER A 22 49.48 89.22 82.41
C SER A 22 48.79 88.63 81.17
N VAL A 23 47.63 88.00 81.42
CA VAL A 23 46.43 87.93 80.56
C VAL A 23 46.67 87.55 79.09
N GLN A 24 46.64 86.25 78.82
CA GLN A 24 45.79 85.73 77.77
C GLN A 24 44.81 84.74 78.40
N GLY A 25 43.52 85.07 78.38
CA GLY A 25 42.49 84.10 78.70
C GLY A 25 42.43 83.05 77.60
N ALA A 26 42.25 81.77 77.96
CA ALA A 26 41.86 80.76 76.99
C ALA A 26 40.44 81.11 76.50
N TYR A 27 40.36 81.81 75.36
CA TYR A 27 39.10 82.04 74.67
C TYR A 27 38.48 80.68 74.38
N SER A 28 37.41 80.38 75.12
CA SER A 28 36.71 79.11 75.02
C SER A 28 35.84 79.18 73.78
N GLU A 29 36.42 78.83 72.64
CA GLU A 29 35.74 78.85 71.35
C GLU A 29 34.51 77.96 71.40
N LEU A 30 33.35 78.52 71.03
CA LEU A 30 32.10 77.77 70.97
C LEU A 30 32.19 76.75 69.85
N LEU A 31 31.94 75.48 70.16
CA LEU A 31 31.99 74.38 69.20
C LEU A 31 30.70 73.55 69.30
N VAL A 32 30.22 73.04 68.17
CA VAL A 32 29.02 72.19 68.08
C VAL A 32 29.32 71.01 67.15
N PHE A 33 29.03 69.80 67.61
CA PHE A 33 29.31 68.55 66.92
C PHE A 33 28.04 67.68 66.84
N PRO A 34 27.83 66.93 65.75
CA PRO A 34 26.80 65.89 65.70
C PRO A 34 27.08 64.80 66.75
N SER A 35 26.09 64.49 67.58
CA SER A 35 26.16 63.40 68.58
C SER A 35 25.62 62.09 67.98
N GLY A 36 26.12 61.72 66.80
CA GLY A 36 25.61 60.62 66.00
C GLY A 36 25.83 60.79 64.50
N PRO A 37 25.14 60.00 63.65
CA PRO A 37 25.24 60.14 62.20
C PRO A 37 24.57 61.44 61.71
N THR A 38 25.21 62.13 60.75
CA THR A 38 24.64 63.33 60.13
C THR A 38 23.52 63.01 59.13
N VAL A 39 23.51 61.82 58.53
CA VAL A 39 22.36 61.33 57.74
C VAL A 39 21.51 60.45 58.64
N VAL A 40 20.32 60.94 58.99
CA VAL A 40 19.38 60.26 59.88
C VAL A 40 18.16 59.81 59.07
N ASN A 41 17.88 58.52 59.12
CA ASN A 41 16.66 57.95 58.55
C ASN A 41 15.61 57.83 59.65
N ALA A 42 14.36 58.20 59.36
CA ALA A 42 13.22 58.06 60.26
C ALA A 42 12.02 57.43 59.56
N ARG A 43 11.13 56.79 60.31
CA ARG A 43 9.84 56.31 59.80
C ARG A 43 8.78 57.39 59.97
N ALA A 44 7.89 57.54 58.99
CA ALA A 44 6.69 58.36 59.13
C ALA A 44 5.92 57.99 60.41
N GLY A 45 5.60 58.99 61.23
CA GLY A 45 4.90 58.81 62.51
C GLY A 45 5.77 58.29 63.67
N SER A 46 7.07 58.09 63.48
CA SER A 46 8.01 57.82 64.59
C SER A 46 8.52 59.11 65.25
N ASN A 47 9.10 58.99 66.45
CA ASN A 47 9.89 60.07 67.04
C ASN A 47 11.37 59.88 66.69
N VAL A 48 12.09 60.97 66.40
CA VAL A 48 13.51 60.95 66.02
C VAL A 48 14.23 62.21 66.50
N THR A 49 15.45 62.06 67.02
CA THR A 49 16.28 63.17 67.54
C THR A 49 17.50 63.41 66.64
N LEU A 50 17.70 64.65 66.20
CA LEU A 50 18.96 65.12 65.63
C LEU A 50 19.88 65.56 66.76
N ALA A 51 20.59 64.58 67.34
CA ALA A 51 21.37 64.76 68.56
C ALA A 51 22.63 65.60 68.33
N VAL A 52 22.90 66.56 69.21
CA VAL A 52 24.07 67.45 69.16
C VAL A 52 24.83 67.45 70.48
N SER A 53 26.12 67.73 70.44
CA SER A 53 26.89 68.08 71.64
C SER A 53 27.65 69.38 71.39
N PHE A 54 27.82 70.20 72.42
CA PHE A 54 28.49 71.49 72.32
C PHE A 54 29.44 71.72 73.48
N SER A 55 30.41 72.62 73.29
CA SER A 55 31.39 73.01 74.31
C SER A 55 31.86 74.45 74.10
N GLY A 56 32.62 74.98 75.06
CA GLY A 56 33.19 76.34 74.99
C GLY A 56 32.33 77.45 75.61
N ALA A 57 31.01 77.29 75.66
CA ALA A 57 30.10 78.26 76.29
C ALA A 57 29.09 77.60 77.25
N PRO A 58 28.82 78.17 78.45
CA PRO A 58 27.60 77.87 79.18
C PRO A 58 26.40 78.53 78.49
N ASP A 59 25.24 77.87 78.52
CA ASP A 59 23.92 78.39 78.12
C ASP A 59 23.90 79.16 76.76
N PRO A 60 24.38 78.58 75.65
CA PRO A 60 24.30 79.22 74.33
C PRO A 60 22.85 79.34 73.83
N VAL A 61 22.61 80.25 72.90
CA VAL A 61 21.36 80.29 72.13
C VAL A 61 21.49 79.32 70.96
N VAL A 62 20.66 78.29 70.93
CA VAL A 62 20.52 77.36 69.82
C VAL A 62 19.44 77.83 68.86
N THR A 63 19.70 77.74 67.56
CA THR A 63 18.72 77.97 66.49
C THR A 63 18.84 76.86 65.45
N TRP A 64 17.73 76.20 65.15
CA TRP A 64 17.62 75.18 64.12
C TRP A 64 16.95 75.75 62.87
N PHE A 65 17.50 75.42 61.70
CA PHE A 65 17.03 75.86 60.40
C PHE A 65 16.62 74.67 59.53
N LYS A 66 15.44 74.73 58.89
CA LYS A 66 15.00 73.77 57.86
C LYS A 66 15.16 74.45 56.49
N GLY A 67 16.07 73.95 55.66
CA GLY A 67 16.34 74.54 54.33
C GLY A 67 16.76 76.03 54.34
N GLY A 68 17.33 76.51 55.46
CA GLY A 68 17.74 77.92 55.64
C GLY A 68 16.71 78.81 56.33
N LEU A 69 15.48 78.36 56.57
CA LEU A 69 14.49 79.07 57.39
C LEU A 69 14.58 78.63 58.87
N PRO A 70 14.63 79.54 59.85
CA PRO A 70 14.64 79.17 61.26
C PRO A 70 13.29 78.53 61.65
N VAL A 71 13.35 77.36 62.30
CA VAL A 71 12.16 76.59 62.75
C VAL A 71 12.06 76.45 64.26
N LEU A 72 13.17 76.60 64.99
CA LEU A 72 13.20 76.58 66.45
C LEU A 72 14.36 77.44 66.97
N THR A 73 14.12 78.26 67.98
CA THR A 73 15.13 79.03 68.72
C THR A 73 14.93 78.88 70.23
N TRP A 74 16.00 78.62 70.98
CA TRP A 74 15.96 78.50 72.45
C TRP A 74 17.31 78.87 73.07
N ALA A 75 17.31 79.27 74.35
CA ALA A 75 18.53 79.41 75.14
C ALA A 75 18.72 78.15 75.98
N VAL A 76 19.79 77.40 75.73
CA VAL A 76 20.01 76.09 76.37
C VAL A 76 20.06 76.25 77.89
N GLY A 77 19.28 75.45 78.61
CA GLY A 77 19.15 75.52 80.08
C GLY A 77 18.17 76.59 80.60
N SER A 78 17.52 77.37 79.73
CA SER A 78 16.54 78.39 80.13
C SER A 78 15.23 77.80 80.64
N SER A 79 14.61 78.45 81.62
CA SER A 79 13.25 78.15 82.07
C SER A 79 12.15 78.72 81.16
N ALA A 80 12.51 79.55 80.17
CA ALA A 80 11.59 80.00 79.13
C ALA A 80 11.35 78.89 78.10
N ALA A 81 10.11 78.80 77.59
CA ALA A 81 9.76 77.88 76.52
C ALA A 81 10.55 78.17 75.22
N PRO A 82 10.85 77.16 74.38
CA PRO A 82 11.44 77.36 73.07
C PRO A 82 10.48 78.11 72.14
N ASP A 83 11.01 79.02 71.34
CA ASP A 83 10.27 79.64 70.25
C ASP A 83 10.31 78.71 69.03
N VAL A 84 9.16 78.11 68.71
CA VAL A 84 9.01 77.16 67.60
C VAL A 84 8.10 77.79 66.55
N ALA A 85 8.55 77.79 65.29
CA ALA A 85 7.80 78.33 64.16
C ALA A 85 6.43 77.65 64.03
N GLU A 86 5.38 78.42 63.75
CA GLU A 86 3.98 78.03 63.95
C GLU A 86 3.62 76.69 63.28
N ASP A 87 3.94 76.53 61.99
CA ASP A 87 3.73 75.30 61.18
C ASP A 87 4.42 74.03 61.73
N ASN A 88 5.31 74.17 62.72
CA ASN A 88 6.16 73.10 63.23
C ASN A 88 5.89 72.78 64.72
N ARG A 89 5.00 73.51 65.41
CA ARG A 89 4.78 73.41 66.87
C ARG A 89 4.29 72.04 67.36
N GLU A 90 3.57 71.30 66.52
CA GLU A 90 3.08 69.95 66.85
C GLU A 90 4.12 68.85 66.53
N VAL A 91 5.17 69.19 65.78
CA VAL A 91 6.16 68.22 65.26
C VAL A 91 7.54 68.42 65.88
N LEU A 92 7.96 69.64 66.22
CA LEU A 92 9.31 69.93 66.70
C LEU A 92 9.34 70.27 68.20
N SER A 93 10.28 69.66 68.89
CA SER A 93 10.66 69.93 70.29
C SER A 93 12.19 70.01 70.40
N VAL A 94 12.70 70.62 71.48
CA VAL A 94 14.15 70.70 71.75
C VAL A 94 14.45 70.02 73.08
N GLU A 95 15.52 69.22 73.11
CA GLU A 95 15.99 68.57 74.32
C GLU A 95 16.94 69.48 75.12
N ALA A 96 17.23 69.12 76.38
CA ALA A 96 17.94 69.99 77.32
C ALA A 96 19.40 70.31 76.91
N ASP A 97 19.96 69.60 75.93
CA ASP A 97 21.29 69.83 75.33
C ASP A 97 21.24 70.63 74.00
N GLY A 98 20.04 71.03 73.54
CA GLY A 98 19.84 71.72 72.28
C GLY A 98 19.56 70.82 71.07
N SER A 99 19.46 69.49 71.25
CA SER A 99 19.09 68.54 70.19
C SER A 99 17.66 68.74 69.70
N LEU A 100 17.42 68.59 68.39
CA LEU A 100 16.09 68.78 67.79
C LEU A 100 15.35 67.44 67.66
N THR A 101 14.20 67.34 68.34
CA THR A 101 13.43 66.11 68.43
C THR A 101 12.08 66.27 67.74
N PHE A 102 11.89 65.43 66.72
CA PHE A 102 10.69 65.36 65.91
C PHE A 102 9.74 64.35 66.57
N VAL A 103 8.50 64.75 66.80
CA VAL A 103 7.42 63.92 67.34
C VAL A 103 6.48 63.55 66.19
N ASN A 104 6.12 62.28 66.07
CA ASN A 104 5.17 61.77 65.05
C ASN A 104 5.54 62.24 63.61
N VAL A 105 6.81 62.12 63.22
CA VAL A 105 7.40 62.89 62.11
C VAL A 105 6.68 62.65 60.75
N PRO A 106 6.15 63.69 60.08
CA PRO A 106 5.53 63.54 58.75
C PRO A 106 6.53 63.40 57.60
N LEU A 107 6.15 62.74 56.50
CA LEU A 107 7.00 62.53 55.31
C LEU A 107 7.62 63.83 54.75
N GLY A 108 6.87 64.94 54.77
CA GLY A 108 7.30 66.28 54.34
C GLY A 108 8.35 66.96 55.24
N TYR A 109 8.89 66.25 56.24
CA TYR A 109 10.03 66.70 57.04
C TYR A 109 11.37 66.17 56.54
N THR A 110 11.40 65.37 55.45
CA THR A 110 12.62 65.07 54.69
C THR A 110 13.29 66.37 54.23
N SER A 111 14.46 66.70 54.80
CA SER A 111 15.16 67.96 54.51
C SER A 111 16.58 67.97 55.09
N ASN A 112 17.37 68.98 54.71
CA ASN A 112 18.59 69.33 55.42
C ASN A 112 18.23 70.28 56.58
N TYR A 113 18.71 69.96 57.77
CA TYR A 113 18.54 70.74 58.98
C TYR A 113 19.90 71.22 59.47
N THR A 114 20.04 72.52 59.73
CA THR A 114 21.27 73.11 60.26
C THR A 114 21.03 73.59 61.67
N VAL A 115 21.85 73.14 62.62
CA VAL A 115 21.92 73.72 63.96
C VAL A 115 22.97 74.83 63.94
N LYS A 116 22.65 75.95 64.57
CA LYS A 116 23.57 77.06 64.85
C LYS A 116 23.48 77.38 66.33
N MET A 117 24.63 77.51 67.00
CA MET A 117 24.70 78.01 68.37
C MET A 117 25.51 79.31 68.42
N THR A 118 25.06 80.24 69.24
CA THR A 118 25.70 81.55 69.43
C THR A 118 25.73 81.93 70.92
N LYS A 119 26.72 82.72 71.34
CA LYS A 119 26.78 83.32 72.67
C LYS A 119 27.41 84.71 72.55
N SER A 120 26.82 85.71 73.21
CA SER A 120 27.35 87.08 73.19
C SER A 120 28.82 87.13 73.65
N GLY A 121 29.70 87.63 72.80
CA GLY A 121 31.15 87.70 73.05
C GLY A 121 31.96 86.47 72.61
N LEU A 122 31.32 85.44 72.07
CA LEU A 122 31.95 84.29 71.42
C LEU A 122 31.53 84.21 69.94
N GLY A 123 32.22 83.38 69.17
CA GLY A 123 31.90 83.12 67.77
C GLY A 123 30.59 82.35 67.58
N GLU A 124 30.20 82.19 66.32
CA GLU A 124 29.07 81.35 65.92
C GLU A 124 29.57 79.95 65.51
N ALA A 125 28.91 78.91 65.98
CA ALA A 125 29.22 77.53 65.61
C ALA A 125 28.00 76.86 64.96
N GLN A 126 28.21 76.02 63.96
CA GLN A 126 27.12 75.36 63.25
C GLN A 126 27.51 73.98 62.72
N THR A 127 26.53 73.09 62.60
CA THR A 127 26.67 71.80 61.90
C THR A 127 25.32 71.41 61.26
N ALA A 128 25.33 70.42 60.37
CA ALA A 128 24.18 70.09 59.54
C ALA A 128 23.90 68.57 59.48
N PHE A 129 22.61 68.25 59.34
CA PHE A 129 22.05 66.91 59.24
C PHE A 129 21.18 66.82 57.99
N THR A 130 21.07 65.63 57.40
CA THR A 130 20.06 65.27 56.41
C THR A 130 19.10 64.29 57.04
N LEU A 131 17.87 64.71 57.29
CA LEU A 131 16.78 63.83 57.71
C LEU A 131 16.09 63.27 56.47
N LYS A 132 16.03 61.95 56.33
CA LYS A 132 15.16 61.25 55.37
C LYS A 132 14.02 60.57 56.12
N VAL A 133 12.78 60.94 55.81
CA VAL A 133 11.57 60.32 56.38
C VAL A 133 10.97 59.37 55.35
N PHE A 134 10.86 58.09 55.71
CA PHE A 134 10.33 57.03 54.85
C PHE A 134 9.02 56.47 55.38
N ASP A 135 8.19 55.99 54.45
CA ASP A 135 7.06 55.14 54.79
C ASP A 135 7.36 53.66 54.53
N ILE A 136 6.51 52.79 55.07
CA ILE A 136 6.49 51.38 54.70
C ILE A 136 5.83 51.19 53.34
N PHE A 137 6.22 50.13 52.64
CA PHE A 137 5.62 49.77 51.36
C PHE A 137 4.21 49.20 51.54
N GLN A 138 3.26 49.64 50.70
CA GLN A 138 1.92 49.06 50.60
C GLN A 138 1.56 48.75 49.14
N ASP A 139 0.70 47.75 48.95
CA ASP A 139 0.12 47.31 47.67
C ASP A 139 1.13 47.13 46.53
N VAL A 140 2.22 46.39 46.81
CA VAL A 140 3.31 46.19 45.85
C VAL A 140 2.95 45.12 44.81
N GLU A 141 2.57 45.57 43.62
CA GLU A 141 2.14 44.72 42.50
C GLU A 141 3.18 44.69 41.36
N LEU A 142 3.13 43.64 40.54
CA LEU A 142 3.88 43.51 39.29
C LEU A 142 2.94 43.43 38.09
N SER A 143 3.25 44.22 37.08
CA SER A 143 2.56 44.26 35.79
C SER A 143 3.52 43.92 34.64
N MET A 144 2.99 43.37 33.54
CA MET A 144 3.78 43.00 32.36
C MET A 144 3.24 43.69 31.10
N LEU A 145 4.15 44.24 30.31
CA LEU A 145 3.86 44.98 29.07
C LEU A 145 4.79 44.47 27.94
N PRO A 146 4.27 43.95 26.81
CA PRO A 146 2.88 43.55 26.56
C PRO A 146 2.36 42.47 27.53
N PRO A 147 1.04 42.21 27.62
CA PRO A 147 0.45 41.28 28.60
C PRO A 147 0.82 39.80 28.43
N PHE A 148 1.57 39.45 27.39
CA PHE A 148 2.22 38.16 27.20
C PHE A 148 3.60 38.37 26.57
N ALA A 149 4.62 37.63 27.03
CA ALA A 149 5.93 37.62 26.38
C ALA A 149 5.89 36.71 25.13
N LYS A 150 6.60 37.08 24.07
CA LYS A 150 6.70 36.30 22.83
C LYS A 150 8.16 36.13 22.40
N GLU A 151 8.54 34.90 22.05
CA GLU A 151 9.88 34.59 21.54
C GLU A 151 10.16 35.37 20.24
N GLY A 152 11.36 35.94 20.12
CA GLY A 152 11.75 36.72 18.94
C GLY A 152 11.11 38.12 18.81
N SER A 153 10.37 38.59 19.82
CA SER A 153 9.98 40.00 19.92
C SER A 153 11.14 40.90 20.38
N ASP A 154 11.05 42.22 20.17
CA ASP A 154 12.12 43.15 20.59
C ASP A 154 12.38 43.10 22.11
N ARG A 155 11.30 43.06 22.91
CA ARG A 155 11.33 43.07 24.38
C ARG A 155 9.97 42.75 25.01
N PHE A 156 9.99 42.37 26.29
CA PHE A 156 8.90 42.65 27.23
C PHE A 156 9.43 43.38 28.46
N THR A 157 8.54 44.00 29.24
CA THR A 157 8.89 44.78 30.43
C THR A 157 8.02 44.36 31.60
N LEU A 158 8.67 44.07 32.73
CA LEU A 158 8.02 43.94 34.02
C LEU A 158 8.13 45.26 34.77
N ARG A 159 7.03 45.79 35.28
CA ARG A 159 6.99 47.06 36.01
C ARG A 159 6.30 46.86 37.36
N TYR A 160 6.94 47.31 38.43
CA TYR A 160 6.31 47.32 39.75
C TYR A 160 5.55 48.63 40.00
N ALA A 161 4.50 48.53 40.80
CA ALA A 161 3.73 49.66 41.31
C ALA A 161 3.46 49.45 42.81
N MET A 162 3.10 50.52 43.51
CA MET A 162 2.87 50.54 44.96
C MET A 162 2.00 51.75 45.32
N SER A 163 1.18 51.64 46.36
CA SER A 163 0.33 52.74 46.84
C SER A 163 1.08 53.70 47.78
N GLN A 164 2.07 53.20 48.52
CA GLN A 164 2.80 53.94 49.55
C GLN A 164 4.27 53.50 49.66
N GLY A 165 5.11 54.41 50.16
CA GLY A 165 6.55 54.21 50.38
C GLY A 165 7.43 54.69 49.23
N VAL A 166 8.73 54.86 49.52
CA VAL A 166 9.77 55.25 48.54
C VAL A 166 10.88 54.20 48.56
N VAL A 167 11.32 53.80 47.36
CA VAL A 167 12.36 52.78 47.15
C VAL A 167 13.74 53.45 47.13
N GLU A 168 14.65 53.01 48.01
CA GLU A 168 16.07 53.42 47.95
C GLU A 168 16.91 52.38 47.19
N GLN A 169 16.52 51.10 47.25
CA GLN A 169 17.18 50.01 46.54
C GLN A 169 16.15 48.99 46.03
N GLN A 170 16.44 48.41 44.86
CA GLN A 170 15.70 47.29 44.27
C GLN A 170 16.65 46.15 43.89
N THR A 171 16.16 44.92 43.91
CA THR A 171 16.84 43.73 43.40
C THR A 171 15.82 42.88 42.63
N TRP A 172 16.16 42.49 41.41
CA TRP A 172 15.34 41.58 40.60
C TRP A 172 15.95 40.18 40.59
N LEU A 173 15.12 39.15 40.70
CA LEU A 173 15.50 37.74 40.61
C LEU A 173 14.75 37.05 39.48
N PHE A 174 15.41 36.11 38.78
CA PHE A 174 14.80 35.14 37.87
C PHE A 174 15.06 33.74 38.40
N ASN A 175 14.00 33.00 38.72
CA ASN A 175 14.07 31.66 39.34
C ASN A 175 15.06 31.63 40.53
N GLU A 176 14.88 32.58 41.47
CA GLU A 176 15.74 32.86 42.64
C GLU A 176 17.17 33.37 42.36
N GLY A 177 17.64 33.38 41.11
CA GLY A 177 18.95 33.94 40.73
C GLY A 177 18.93 35.46 40.53
N GLU A 178 19.89 36.19 41.10
CA GLU A 178 19.98 37.66 40.97
C GLU A 178 20.25 38.12 39.53
N ILE A 179 19.36 38.97 39.00
CA ILE A 179 19.48 39.56 37.66
C ILE A 179 20.38 40.79 37.72
N LYS A 180 21.35 40.85 36.81
CA LYS A 180 22.27 41.98 36.64
C LYS A 180 22.14 42.57 35.24
N THR A 181 22.26 43.90 35.15
CA THR A 181 22.21 44.64 33.88
C THR A 181 23.23 44.09 32.89
N SER A 182 22.77 43.80 31.68
CA SER A 182 23.50 43.07 30.63
C SER A 182 22.92 43.45 29.25
N SER A 183 23.33 42.74 28.20
CA SER A 183 22.72 42.87 26.85
C SER A 183 21.32 42.23 26.75
N HIS A 184 20.93 41.39 27.71
CA HIS A 184 19.62 40.70 27.74
C HIS A 184 18.66 41.33 28.76
N TYR A 185 19.19 41.81 29.89
CA TYR A 185 18.42 42.42 30.97
C TYR A 185 18.82 43.88 31.19
N SER A 186 17.84 44.79 31.21
CA SER A 186 18.04 46.18 31.62
C SER A 186 17.21 46.49 32.87
N VAL A 187 17.88 46.89 33.96
CA VAL A 187 17.23 47.30 35.21
C VAL A 187 17.08 48.81 35.21
N GLU A 188 15.83 49.27 35.14
CA GLU A 188 15.41 50.67 35.16
C GLU A 188 14.80 51.03 36.52
N GLN A 189 14.51 52.32 36.78
CA GLN A 189 14.07 52.80 38.10
C GLN A 189 12.84 52.07 38.68
N SER A 190 11.84 51.74 37.85
CA SER A 190 10.62 51.01 38.27
C SER A 190 10.36 49.70 37.51
N SER A 191 11.34 49.25 36.73
CA SER A 191 11.11 48.26 35.67
C SER A 191 12.33 47.37 35.40
N LEU A 192 12.04 46.14 34.99
CA LEU A 192 13.00 45.24 34.36
C LEU A 192 12.57 45.05 32.90
N VAL A 193 13.46 45.38 31.97
CA VAL A 193 13.27 45.13 30.54
C VAL A 193 14.06 43.89 30.14
N ILE A 194 13.39 42.94 29.49
CA ILE A 194 13.98 41.71 28.93
C ILE A 194 14.01 41.90 27.42
N LEU A 195 15.20 41.91 26.82
CA LEU A 195 15.44 42.18 25.40
C LEU A 195 15.59 40.87 24.62
N ASN A 196 15.05 40.81 23.39
CA ASN A 196 15.08 39.61 22.53
C ASN A 196 14.64 38.31 23.24
N PRO A 197 13.40 38.23 23.77
CA PRO A 197 12.96 37.13 24.63
C PRO A 197 13.04 35.76 23.95
N LYS A 198 13.32 34.74 24.76
CA LYS A 198 13.45 33.33 24.36
C LYS A 198 12.59 32.46 25.26
N ARG A 199 12.21 31.27 24.83
CA ARG A 199 11.43 30.30 25.63
C ARG A 199 12.05 29.99 26.99
N GLY A 200 13.38 30.06 27.09
CA GLY A 200 14.15 29.90 28.33
C GLY A 200 14.03 31.04 29.34
N ASP A 201 13.45 32.19 28.97
CA ASP A 201 13.06 33.27 29.88
C ASP A 201 11.69 33.00 30.55
N THR A 202 11.10 31.82 30.33
CA THR A 202 9.92 31.35 31.05
C THR A 202 10.28 31.01 32.50
N GLY A 203 9.57 31.59 33.47
CA GLY A 203 9.80 31.34 34.89
C GLY A 203 9.30 32.44 35.82
N TRP A 204 9.69 32.33 37.09
CA TRP A 204 9.30 33.30 38.12
C TRP A 204 10.28 34.47 38.14
N TYR A 205 9.74 35.67 37.90
CA TYR A 205 10.43 36.93 38.14
C TYR A 205 9.94 37.53 39.47
N THR A 206 10.88 37.79 40.37
CA THR A 206 10.61 38.38 41.70
C THR A 206 11.31 39.73 41.77
N VAL A 207 10.60 40.77 42.21
CA VAL A 207 11.24 42.03 42.64
C VAL A 207 11.28 42.09 44.16
N ILE A 208 12.39 42.57 44.70
CA ILE A 208 12.59 42.89 46.11
C ILE A 208 12.86 44.39 46.19
N LEU A 209 12.05 45.10 46.96
CA LEU A 209 12.19 46.53 47.21
C LEU A 209 12.64 46.74 48.66
N THR A 210 13.61 47.64 48.87
CA THR A 210 14.13 47.98 50.19
C THR A 210 14.20 49.49 50.40
N ASN A 211 13.84 49.90 51.63
CA ASN A 211 14.18 51.18 52.22
C ASN A 211 14.57 50.94 53.71
N PRO A 212 15.03 51.95 54.47
CA PRO A 212 15.57 51.74 55.82
C PRO A 212 14.59 51.17 56.86
N PHE A 213 13.28 51.14 56.59
CA PHE A 213 12.24 50.65 57.51
C PHE A 213 11.31 49.59 56.91
N SER A 214 11.52 49.21 55.65
CA SER A 214 10.61 48.32 54.93
C SER A 214 11.34 47.49 53.89
N ARG A 215 10.96 46.21 53.80
CA ARG A 215 11.35 45.30 52.73
C ARG A 215 10.11 44.59 52.24
N ALA A 216 9.78 44.79 50.97
CA ALA A 216 8.68 44.11 50.29
C ALA A 216 9.23 43.25 49.15
N SER A 217 8.52 42.19 48.82
CA SER A 217 8.76 41.44 47.59
C SER A 217 7.45 40.95 46.99
N THR A 218 7.43 40.88 45.67
CA THR A 218 6.30 40.38 44.89
C THR A 218 6.83 39.70 43.63
N ARG A 219 6.06 38.79 43.05
CA ARG A 219 6.52 37.93 41.94
C ARG A 219 5.44 37.64 40.93
N ILE A 220 5.86 37.45 39.67
CA ILE A 220 5.02 37.10 38.53
C ILE A 220 5.63 35.89 37.80
N ASN A 221 4.79 34.95 37.36
CA ASN A 221 5.21 33.85 36.51
C ASN A 221 5.05 34.27 35.04
N VAL A 222 6.14 34.38 34.31
CA VAL A 222 6.14 34.73 32.88
C VAL A 222 6.23 33.45 32.07
N THR A 223 5.33 33.29 31.10
CA THR A 223 5.44 32.26 30.05
C THR A 223 5.72 32.95 28.73
N VAL A 224 6.82 32.58 28.08
CA VAL A 224 7.18 33.11 26.76
C VAL A 224 6.53 32.25 25.69
N LEU A 225 5.63 32.86 24.93
CA LEU A 225 4.85 32.20 23.88
C LEU A 225 5.70 32.04 22.61
N TYR A 226 5.59 30.89 21.95
CA TYR A 226 6.37 30.57 20.74
C TYR A 226 5.61 29.63 19.80
N GLY A 227 6.06 29.58 18.54
CA GLY A 227 5.52 28.69 17.51
C GLY A 227 4.20 29.16 16.88
N PRO A 228 3.66 28.40 15.90
CA PRO A 228 4.02 27.02 15.56
C PRO A 228 5.45 26.84 15.04
N GLU A 229 6.07 25.72 15.41
CA GLU A 229 7.31 25.23 14.79
C GLU A 229 7.05 24.39 13.51
N GLU A 230 8.12 23.84 12.92
CA GLU A 230 8.06 23.06 11.67
C GLU A 230 7.00 21.94 11.74
N PRO A 231 5.97 21.95 10.87
CA PRO A 231 4.87 21.01 10.95
C PRO A 231 5.28 19.55 10.69
N ILE A 232 5.02 18.66 11.65
CA ILE A 232 5.08 17.22 11.45
C ILE A 232 3.76 16.78 10.81
N VAL A 233 3.85 16.37 9.54
CA VAL A 233 2.72 15.91 8.74
C VAL A 233 2.93 14.46 8.32
N GLU A 234 2.02 13.57 8.73
CA GLU A 234 2.11 12.11 8.55
C GLU A 234 0.78 11.53 8.07
N ALA A 235 0.81 10.40 7.36
CA ALA A 235 -0.36 9.54 7.18
C ALA A 235 -0.12 8.20 7.87
N ARG A 236 -1.15 7.60 8.47
CA ARG A 236 -1.07 6.30 9.15
C ARG A 236 -2.18 5.36 8.64
N PRO A 237 -1.87 4.09 8.31
CA PRO A 237 -0.54 3.46 8.29
C PRO A 237 0.42 4.11 7.27
N PRO A 238 1.74 4.24 7.56
CA PRO A 238 2.67 4.99 6.72
C PRO A 238 3.03 4.23 5.43
N LEU A 239 2.12 4.29 4.44
CA LEU A 239 2.24 3.63 3.15
C LEU A 239 2.60 4.63 2.03
N PRO A 240 3.32 4.19 0.97
CA PRO A 240 3.65 5.05 -0.18
C PRO A 240 2.44 5.35 -1.07
N PHE A 241 1.39 4.54 -0.98
CA PHE A 241 0.08 4.72 -1.58
C PHE A 241 -0.96 3.90 -0.82
N TYR A 242 -2.23 4.19 -1.05
CA TYR A 242 -3.38 3.44 -0.54
C TYR A 242 -4.20 2.89 -1.71
N VAL A 243 -4.98 1.85 -1.46
CA VAL A 243 -5.94 1.29 -2.42
C VAL A 243 -7.34 1.83 -2.13
N SER A 244 -8.15 2.05 -3.17
CA SER A 244 -9.55 2.44 -3.03
C SER A 244 -10.31 1.43 -2.16
N GLY A 245 -10.90 1.89 -1.05
CA GLY A 245 -11.49 1.07 0.01
C GLY A 245 -10.68 1.01 1.32
N ASP A 246 -9.40 1.41 1.31
CA ASP A 246 -8.57 1.47 2.53
C ASP A 246 -9.10 2.49 3.56
N SER A 247 -8.61 2.40 4.79
CA SER A 247 -8.89 3.37 5.85
C SER A 247 -7.60 3.87 6.48
N LEU A 248 -7.52 5.20 6.67
CA LEU A 248 -6.30 5.91 7.06
C LEU A 248 -6.62 7.15 7.89
N SER A 249 -5.62 7.65 8.62
CA SER A 249 -5.68 8.93 9.33
C SER A 249 -4.50 9.81 8.93
N LEU A 250 -4.77 11.04 8.51
CA LEU A 250 -3.74 12.08 8.34
C LEU A 250 -3.56 12.82 9.66
N PHE A 251 -2.31 13.05 10.06
CA PHE A 251 -1.94 13.74 11.29
C PHE A 251 -1.12 14.98 10.94
N CYS A 252 -1.47 16.11 11.54
CA CYS A 252 -0.68 17.33 11.48
C CYS A 252 -0.52 17.90 12.89
N ARG A 253 0.71 18.19 13.29
CA ARG A 253 1.06 18.80 14.58
C ARG A 253 2.32 19.65 14.47
N ALA A 254 2.42 20.68 15.29
CA ALA A 254 3.65 21.43 15.53
C ALA A 254 3.83 21.66 17.03
N GLU A 255 5.06 21.93 17.46
CA GLU A 255 5.33 22.45 18.80
C GLU A 255 4.94 23.94 18.87
N GLY A 256 4.57 24.40 20.06
CA GLY A 256 4.31 25.81 20.36
C GLY A 256 3.61 25.98 21.70
N ILE A 257 3.69 27.17 22.28
CA ILE A 257 2.96 27.55 23.49
C ILE A 257 2.14 28.83 23.19
N PRO A 258 0.80 28.80 23.37
CA PRO A 258 -0.04 27.62 23.55
C PRO A 258 0.03 26.65 22.35
N GLN A 259 -0.38 25.40 22.57
CA GLN A 259 -0.39 24.35 21.55
C GLN A 259 -1.10 24.82 20.26
N PRO A 260 -0.41 24.86 19.11
CA PRO A 260 -1.03 25.32 17.85
C PRO A 260 -2.21 24.44 17.43
N THR A 261 -3.29 25.08 16.99
CA THR A 261 -4.45 24.40 16.40
C THR A 261 -4.22 24.16 14.91
N ALA A 262 -4.70 23.02 14.40
CA ALA A 262 -4.46 22.56 13.02
C ALA A 262 -5.76 22.42 12.22
N GLU A 263 -5.74 22.94 11.00
CA GLU A 263 -6.82 22.99 10.01
C GLU A 263 -6.36 22.24 8.74
N TRP A 264 -7.14 21.27 8.27
CA TRP A 264 -6.85 20.55 7.02
C TRP A 264 -7.60 21.16 5.84
N ILE A 265 -6.91 21.32 4.71
CA ILE A 265 -7.41 21.92 3.47
C ILE A 265 -7.15 20.96 2.30
N PHE A 266 -8.17 20.68 1.49
CA PHE A 266 -8.07 19.84 0.29
C PHE A 266 -8.92 20.45 -0.84
N GLY A 267 -8.40 20.47 -2.06
CA GLY A 267 -9.10 21.09 -3.21
C GLY A 267 -9.43 22.58 -3.02
N GLY A 268 -8.74 23.28 -2.12
CA GLY A 268 -9.02 24.67 -1.73
C GLY A 268 -10.13 24.85 -0.70
N GLN A 269 -10.68 23.76 -0.13
CA GLN A 269 -11.73 23.80 0.90
C GLN A 269 -11.22 23.30 2.25
N THR A 270 -11.61 23.97 3.34
CA THR A 270 -11.38 23.51 4.72
C THR A 270 -12.20 22.25 5.02
N LEU A 271 -11.57 21.26 5.64
CA LEU A 271 -12.16 19.98 6.03
C LEU A 271 -12.61 20.03 7.49
N SER A 272 -13.88 20.39 7.72
CA SER A 272 -14.48 20.57 9.05
C SER A 272 -14.57 19.30 9.92
N ASP A 273 -14.21 18.15 9.37
CA ASP A 273 -14.20 16.85 10.04
C ASP A 273 -12.86 16.48 10.70
N SER A 274 -11.82 17.32 10.55
CA SER A 274 -10.59 17.17 11.34
C SER A 274 -10.79 17.54 12.81
N ARG A 275 -10.21 16.77 13.73
CA ARG A 275 -10.18 17.06 15.17
C ARG A 275 -8.74 17.04 15.66
N GLU A 276 -8.32 18.10 16.35
CA GLU A 276 -6.96 18.20 16.95
C GLU A 276 -5.83 17.89 15.93
N GLY A 277 -5.99 18.33 14.68
CA GLY A 277 -5.05 18.06 13.59
C GLY A 277 -5.10 16.65 12.99
N VAL A 278 -6.01 15.79 13.46
CA VAL A 278 -6.25 14.44 12.92
C VAL A 278 -7.44 14.45 11.97
N LEU A 279 -7.24 13.99 10.73
CA LEU A 279 -8.27 13.81 9.73
C LEU A 279 -8.43 12.31 9.40
N ASN A 280 -9.57 11.72 9.75
CA ASN A 280 -9.86 10.31 9.50
C ASN A 280 -10.55 10.13 8.14
N ARG A 281 -10.10 9.18 7.33
CA ARG A 281 -10.65 8.83 6.01
C ARG A 281 -10.87 7.32 5.95
N THR A 282 -12.12 6.88 6.00
CA THR A 282 -12.52 5.48 5.87
C THR A 282 -13.09 5.21 4.49
N ASN A 283 -12.86 4.01 3.94
CA ASN A 283 -13.27 3.63 2.58
C ASN A 283 -12.83 4.69 1.54
N VAL A 284 -11.53 5.02 1.55
CA VAL A 284 -10.97 6.10 0.75
C VAL A 284 -11.17 5.86 -0.74
N HIS A 285 -11.53 6.90 -1.50
CA HIS A 285 -11.74 6.83 -2.94
C HIS A 285 -10.62 7.54 -3.71
N VAL A 286 -10.40 7.19 -4.98
CA VAL A 286 -9.35 7.80 -5.82
C VAL A 286 -9.51 9.32 -5.95
N SER A 287 -10.75 9.83 -5.97
CA SER A 287 -11.04 11.27 -5.99
C SER A 287 -10.71 12.00 -4.67
N GLN A 288 -10.28 11.29 -3.63
CA GLN A 288 -9.74 11.82 -2.38
C GLN A 288 -8.21 11.73 -2.34
N GLY A 289 -7.56 11.18 -3.37
CA GLY A 289 -6.12 11.33 -3.59
C GLY A 289 -5.78 12.73 -4.10
N GLY A 290 -4.57 13.21 -3.80
CA GLY A 290 -4.12 14.55 -4.19
C GLY A 290 -3.34 15.26 -3.07
N VAL A 291 -3.17 16.57 -3.20
CA VAL A 291 -2.42 17.37 -2.23
C VAL A 291 -3.34 17.83 -1.11
N TYR A 292 -3.04 17.40 0.12
CA TYR A 292 -3.63 17.90 1.36
C TYR A 292 -2.68 18.91 1.97
N MET A 293 -3.18 20.10 2.28
CA MET A 293 -2.43 21.14 2.99
C MET A 293 -2.92 21.22 4.43
N CYS A 294 -2.04 21.01 5.40
CA CYS A 294 -2.31 21.40 6.77
C CYS A 294 -1.89 22.85 6.98
N LYS A 295 -2.72 23.62 7.69
CA LYS A 295 -2.43 24.95 8.21
C LYS A 295 -2.47 24.89 9.74
N LEU A 296 -1.47 25.45 10.39
CA LEU A 296 -1.36 25.56 11.85
C LEU A 296 -1.39 27.03 12.26
N ILE A 297 -2.06 27.34 13.37
CA ILE A 297 -2.09 28.66 13.98
C ILE A 297 -1.88 28.56 15.49
N ASN A 298 -1.01 29.41 16.05
CA ASN A 298 -0.97 29.67 17.48
C ASN A 298 -1.82 30.92 17.76
N GLU A 299 -2.90 30.74 18.52
CA GLU A 299 -3.92 31.78 18.71
C GLU A 299 -3.46 32.98 19.57
N LEU A 300 -2.31 32.92 20.23
CA LEU A 300 -1.77 34.05 21.00
C LEU A 300 -0.56 34.71 20.32
N THR A 301 0.35 33.95 19.69
CA THR A 301 1.45 34.55 18.91
C THR A 301 0.97 35.12 17.56
N LYS A 302 -0.22 34.69 17.11
CA LYS A 302 -0.84 34.88 15.78
C LYS A 302 0.01 34.41 14.60
N GLU A 303 1.03 33.60 14.86
CA GLU A 303 1.85 33.00 13.82
C GLU A 303 1.14 31.81 13.18
N GLN A 304 1.39 31.65 11.88
CA GLN A 304 0.79 30.62 11.04
C GLN A 304 1.87 29.95 10.20
N LEU A 305 1.83 28.63 10.14
CA LEU A 305 2.64 27.83 9.23
C LEU A 305 1.72 26.89 8.45
N GLN A 306 2.17 26.48 7.25
CA GLN A 306 1.43 25.56 6.41
C GLN A 306 2.38 24.54 5.79
N ARG A 307 1.96 23.28 5.72
CA ARG A 307 2.73 22.20 5.12
C ARG A 307 1.83 21.23 4.39
N SER A 308 2.24 20.87 3.18
CA SER A 308 1.47 20.01 2.28
C SER A 308 2.05 18.61 2.21
N MET A 309 1.17 17.62 2.01
CA MET A 309 1.54 16.25 1.67
C MET A 309 0.68 15.76 0.48
N THR A 310 1.23 14.84 -0.31
CA THR A 310 0.48 14.17 -1.39
C THR A 310 -0.01 12.82 -0.91
N LEU A 311 -1.33 12.61 -0.93
CA LEU A 311 -1.97 11.32 -0.67
C LEU A 311 -2.20 10.58 -2.00
N SER A 312 -1.39 9.56 -2.27
CA SER A 312 -1.58 8.69 -3.44
C SER A 312 -2.63 7.62 -3.14
N VAL A 313 -3.73 7.62 -3.89
CA VAL A 313 -4.81 6.60 -3.80
C VAL A 313 -5.01 5.99 -5.19
N TYR A 314 -4.99 4.66 -5.26
CA TYR A 314 -5.11 3.91 -6.52
C TYR A 314 -6.29 2.93 -6.48
N GLU A 315 -6.91 2.70 -7.63
CA GLU A 315 -7.92 1.66 -7.81
C GLU A 315 -7.31 0.45 -8.51
N ARG A 316 -7.62 -0.77 -8.04
CA ARG A 316 -7.11 -2.02 -8.61
C ARG A 316 -7.79 -2.33 -9.95
N PRO A 317 -7.05 -2.68 -11.03
CA PRO A 317 -7.62 -3.22 -12.25
C PRO A 317 -8.45 -4.48 -12.02
N SER A 318 -9.59 -4.61 -12.70
CA SER A 318 -10.45 -5.78 -12.58
C SER A 318 -9.99 -6.93 -13.48
N GLY A 319 -9.67 -8.08 -12.88
CA GLY A 319 -9.30 -9.28 -13.63
C GLY A 319 -7.89 -9.23 -14.23
N ASN A 320 -7.65 -9.97 -15.30
CA ASN A 320 -6.34 -10.15 -15.92
C ASN A 320 -6.23 -9.41 -17.27
N PRO A 321 -5.01 -9.04 -17.71
CA PRO A 321 -4.79 -8.54 -19.07
C PRO A 321 -5.18 -9.59 -20.12
N THR A 322 -5.79 -9.15 -21.20
CA THR A 322 -6.17 -9.97 -22.36
C THR A 322 -5.26 -9.68 -23.55
N CYS A 323 -4.73 -10.73 -24.18
CA CYS A 323 -3.87 -10.65 -25.36
C CYS A 323 -4.58 -11.26 -26.58
N SER A 324 -4.35 -10.69 -27.76
CA SER A 324 -4.75 -11.28 -29.05
C SER A 324 -3.75 -10.93 -30.16
N VAL A 325 -3.83 -11.62 -31.30
CA VAL A 325 -3.04 -11.29 -32.50
C VAL A 325 -3.94 -11.30 -33.73
N GLN A 326 -3.84 -10.27 -34.56
CA GLN A 326 -4.66 -10.05 -35.75
C GLN A 326 -3.77 -9.89 -36.99
N SER A 327 -4.32 -10.21 -38.17
CA SER A 327 -3.65 -9.99 -39.45
C SER A 327 -4.01 -8.61 -39.99
N VAL A 328 -3.00 -7.81 -40.35
CA VAL A 328 -3.20 -6.46 -40.91
C VAL A 328 -2.45 -6.31 -42.24
N ASN A 329 -2.59 -5.15 -42.89
CA ASN A 329 -1.91 -4.81 -44.14
C ASN A 329 -2.06 -5.89 -45.23
N VAL A 330 -3.31 -6.27 -45.51
CA VAL A 330 -3.69 -7.30 -46.52
C VAL A 330 -2.98 -8.65 -46.28
N ASN A 331 -2.99 -9.10 -45.02
CA ASN A 331 -2.38 -10.37 -44.59
C ASN A 331 -0.85 -10.42 -44.78
N ALA A 332 -0.17 -9.27 -44.70
CA ALA A 332 1.30 -9.18 -44.67
C ALA A 332 1.87 -9.15 -43.25
N ASP A 333 1.17 -8.52 -42.30
CA ASP A 333 1.71 -8.19 -40.98
C ASP A 333 0.88 -8.79 -39.83
N LEU A 334 1.54 -8.97 -38.69
CA LEU A 334 0.94 -9.39 -37.42
C LEU A 334 0.79 -8.17 -36.50
N GLN A 335 -0.44 -7.86 -36.09
CA GLN A 335 -0.69 -6.91 -35.01
C GLN A 335 -0.96 -7.67 -33.71
N TYR A 336 -0.01 -7.59 -32.77
CA TYR A 336 -0.18 -8.04 -31.39
C TYR A 336 -0.92 -6.96 -30.60
N HIS A 337 -1.96 -7.36 -29.87
CA HIS A 337 -2.82 -6.47 -29.09
C HIS A 337 -2.87 -6.93 -27.64
N CYS A 338 -2.71 -6.01 -26.70
CA CYS A 338 -2.81 -6.24 -25.27
C CYS A 338 -3.70 -5.18 -24.63
N GLN A 339 -4.59 -5.61 -23.74
CA GLN A 339 -5.59 -4.75 -23.12
C GLN A 339 -5.80 -5.16 -21.66
N TRP A 340 -5.81 -4.19 -20.76
CA TRP A 340 -6.20 -4.36 -19.35
C TRP A 340 -6.96 -3.09 -18.95
N LEU A 341 -8.29 -3.13 -19.09
CA LEU A 341 -9.13 -1.99 -18.73
C LEU A 341 -9.45 -1.99 -17.23
N GLY A 342 -9.61 -0.79 -16.69
CA GLY A 342 -9.91 -0.57 -15.27
C GLY A 342 -8.66 -0.36 -14.42
N GLY A 343 -8.90 0.02 -13.17
CA GLY A 343 -7.87 0.56 -12.29
C GLY A 343 -7.53 2.00 -12.61
N THR A 344 -7.07 2.72 -11.60
CA THR A 344 -6.70 4.13 -11.70
C THR A 344 -5.38 4.33 -10.95
N PRO A 345 -4.27 4.70 -11.61
CA PRO A 345 -4.14 4.97 -13.05
C PRO A 345 -4.32 3.71 -13.92
N LEU A 346 -4.47 3.88 -15.24
CA LEU A 346 -4.44 2.74 -16.16
C LEU A 346 -3.06 2.03 -16.11
N ALA A 347 -3.06 0.70 -16.16
CA ALA A 347 -1.83 -0.09 -16.15
C ALA A 347 -0.98 0.13 -17.42
N GLN A 348 0.34 0.23 -17.25
CA GLN A 348 1.28 0.36 -18.37
C GLN A 348 1.53 -1.00 -19.03
N LEU A 349 1.21 -1.11 -20.32
CA LEU A 349 1.31 -2.32 -21.13
C LEU A 349 2.51 -2.24 -22.08
N SER A 350 3.21 -3.35 -22.28
CA SER A 350 4.38 -3.44 -23.17
C SER A 350 4.58 -4.85 -23.74
N PHE A 351 5.31 -4.94 -24.85
CA PHE A 351 5.73 -6.21 -25.46
C PHE A 351 7.27 -6.30 -25.53
N PRO A 352 7.99 -6.62 -24.42
CA PRO A 352 9.45 -6.54 -24.37
C PRO A 352 10.20 -7.39 -25.39
N ALA A 353 9.58 -8.46 -25.89
CA ALA A 353 10.13 -9.34 -26.93
C ALA A 353 9.93 -8.82 -28.37
N LEU A 354 9.26 -7.68 -28.55
CA LEU A 354 9.05 -6.99 -29.83
C LEU A 354 9.70 -5.58 -29.82
N SER A 355 9.59 -4.85 -28.71
CA SER A 355 10.23 -3.55 -28.50
C SER A 355 10.53 -3.31 -27.02
N SER A 356 11.69 -2.71 -26.72
CA SER A 356 12.09 -2.31 -25.37
C SER A 356 11.64 -0.91 -24.97
N THR A 357 11.24 -0.07 -25.92
CA THR A 357 10.90 1.36 -25.70
C THR A 357 9.41 1.66 -25.84
N SER A 358 8.65 0.81 -26.54
CA SER A 358 7.25 1.06 -26.86
C SER A 358 6.31 0.50 -25.79
N SER A 359 5.44 1.35 -25.26
CA SER A 359 4.42 0.98 -24.25
C SER A 359 3.20 1.91 -24.33
N GLY A 360 2.08 1.50 -23.75
CA GLY A 360 0.83 2.27 -23.73
C GLY A 360 -0.05 1.93 -22.51
N ALA A 361 -0.92 2.86 -22.09
CA ALA A 361 -1.70 2.72 -20.86
C ALA A 361 -3.08 2.10 -21.13
N GLY A 362 -3.40 0.98 -20.45
CA GLY A 362 -4.69 0.27 -20.50
C GLY A 362 -5.02 -0.46 -21.81
N ASN A 363 -4.51 0.01 -22.94
CA ASN A 363 -4.63 -0.60 -24.26
C ASN A 363 -3.35 -0.31 -25.07
N PHE A 364 -2.75 -1.34 -25.67
CA PHE A 364 -1.53 -1.23 -26.46
C PHE A 364 -1.48 -2.24 -27.61
N SER A 365 -1.17 -1.76 -28.82
CA SER A 365 -0.98 -2.57 -30.02
C SER A 365 0.43 -2.39 -30.60
N MET A 366 1.01 -3.47 -31.13
CA MET A 366 2.28 -3.45 -31.85
C MET A 366 2.18 -4.29 -33.13
N THR A 367 2.37 -3.64 -34.29
CA THR A 367 2.43 -4.31 -35.59
C THR A 367 3.88 -4.68 -35.93
N VAL A 368 4.10 -5.90 -36.41
CA VAL A 368 5.38 -6.40 -36.93
C VAL A 368 5.17 -7.17 -38.25
N PRO A 369 6.13 -7.16 -39.19
CA PRO A 369 6.05 -7.99 -40.40
C PRO A 369 5.96 -9.48 -40.07
N ALA A 370 5.15 -10.23 -40.81
CA ALA A 370 5.07 -11.67 -40.63
C ALA A 370 6.38 -12.37 -41.06
N SER A 371 6.77 -13.40 -40.32
CA SER A 371 7.98 -14.18 -40.55
C SER A 371 7.81 -15.55 -39.88
N ASP A 372 8.39 -16.59 -40.47
CA ASP A 372 8.41 -17.95 -39.89
C ASP A 372 8.98 -17.96 -38.46
N THR A 373 9.83 -16.99 -38.11
CA THR A 373 10.38 -16.79 -36.76
C THR A 373 9.32 -16.43 -35.70
N PHE A 374 8.09 -16.10 -36.10
CA PHE A 374 6.94 -15.92 -35.21
C PHE A 374 5.98 -17.12 -35.19
N ASN A 375 6.16 -18.12 -36.06
CA ASN A 375 5.29 -19.29 -36.10
C ASN A 375 5.55 -20.23 -34.91
N GLY A 376 4.52 -20.49 -34.11
CA GLY A 376 4.62 -21.20 -32.83
C GLY A 376 5.27 -20.37 -31.72
N LYS A 377 5.61 -19.09 -31.95
CA LYS A 377 6.30 -18.25 -30.98
C LYS A 377 5.31 -17.55 -30.05
N THR A 378 5.44 -17.83 -28.76
CA THR A 378 4.70 -17.13 -27.70
C THR A 378 5.32 -15.77 -27.42
N VAL A 379 4.57 -14.70 -27.71
CA VAL A 379 4.88 -13.33 -27.28
C VAL A 379 4.16 -13.07 -25.96
N LYS A 380 4.81 -12.34 -25.06
CA LYS A 380 4.24 -11.95 -23.76
C LYS A 380 4.00 -10.44 -23.72
N CYS A 381 2.80 -10.05 -23.31
CA CYS A 381 2.54 -8.70 -22.81
C CYS A 381 2.85 -8.63 -21.31
N MET A 382 3.62 -7.63 -20.90
CA MET A 382 3.79 -7.25 -19.50
C MET A 382 2.83 -6.10 -19.18
N ALA A 383 2.09 -6.22 -18.08
CA ALA A 383 1.06 -5.28 -17.66
C ALA A 383 1.32 -4.82 -16.21
N VAL A 384 1.71 -3.56 -16.04
CA VAL A 384 2.25 -3.03 -14.78
C VAL A 384 1.37 -1.92 -14.23
N HIS A 385 0.75 -2.16 -13.08
CA HIS A 385 -0.01 -1.18 -12.31
C HIS A 385 0.72 -0.89 -10.98
N PRO A 386 0.60 0.32 -10.37
CA PRO A 386 1.29 0.61 -9.10
C PRO A 386 0.93 -0.35 -7.93
N VAL A 387 -0.27 -0.93 -7.97
CA VAL A 387 -0.76 -1.88 -6.95
C VAL A 387 -0.34 -3.34 -7.24
N GLU A 388 -0.14 -3.71 -8.52
CA GLU A 388 0.07 -5.11 -8.93
C GLU A 388 0.59 -5.24 -10.37
N GLN A 389 1.19 -6.40 -10.69
CA GLN A 389 1.73 -6.68 -12.02
C GLN A 389 1.22 -8.02 -12.53
N ASN A 390 0.74 -8.04 -13.76
CA ASN A 390 0.22 -9.23 -14.44
C ASN A 390 0.82 -9.34 -15.85
N GLN A 391 0.50 -10.44 -16.54
CA GLN A 391 1.00 -10.75 -17.87
C GLN A 391 -0.05 -11.53 -18.66
N CYS A 392 -0.05 -11.39 -19.99
CA CYS A 392 -0.74 -12.34 -20.86
C CYS A 392 0.19 -12.84 -21.97
N ASN A 393 -0.03 -14.09 -22.38
CA ASN A 393 0.73 -14.77 -23.41
C ASN A 393 -0.14 -14.91 -24.66
N ILE A 394 0.45 -14.70 -25.84
CA ILE A 394 -0.20 -14.93 -27.13
C ILE A 394 0.78 -15.60 -28.08
N THR A 395 0.44 -16.80 -28.52
CA THR A 395 1.22 -17.57 -29.50
C THR A 395 0.65 -17.29 -30.88
N ALA A 396 1.48 -16.81 -31.81
CA ALA A 396 1.09 -16.73 -33.21
C ALA A 396 1.41 -18.08 -33.89
N SER A 397 0.53 -18.55 -34.77
CA SER A 397 0.66 -19.84 -35.46
C SER A 397 0.11 -19.77 -36.88
N SER A 398 0.81 -20.43 -37.81
CA SER A 398 0.26 -20.78 -39.12
C SER A 398 -0.91 -21.76 -38.97
N PRO A 399 -1.77 -21.90 -39.98
CA PRO A 399 -2.82 -22.93 -39.99
C PRO A 399 -2.27 -24.34 -39.70
N ALA A 400 -2.85 -25.02 -38.71
CA ALA A 400 -2.62 -26.43 -38.44
C ALA A 400 -3.34 -27.35 -39.45
N GLU A 401 -3.00 -28.64 -39.47
CA GLU A 401 -3.77 -29.65 -40.21
C GLU A 401 -5.20 -29.77 -39.66
N PHE A 402 -6.17 -30.04 -40.53
CA PHE A 402 -7.59 -30.06 -40.19
C PHE A 402 -8.37 -31.04 -41.08
N LEU A 403 -9.59 -31.39 -40.66
CA LEU A 403 -10.49 -32.29 -41.39
C LEU A 403 -11.77 -31.55 -41.85
N PRO A 404 -12.43 -32.01 -42.93
CA PRO A 404 -13.57 -31.31 -43.50
C PRO A 404 -14.89 -31.86 -42.94
N ALA A 405 -15.76 -30.99 -42.45
CA ALA A 405 -17.10 -31.39 -42.01
C ALA A 405 -18.12 -31.16 -43.14
N VAL A 406 -18.48 -32.23 -43.85
CA VAL A 406 -19.54 -32.19 -44.89
C VAL A 406 -20.90 -32.48 -44.26
N ARG A 407 -21.91 -31.69 -44.63
CA ARG A 407 -23.32 -31.91 -44.29
C ARG A 407 -24.16 -31.81 -45.56
N THR A 408 -25.14 -32.70 -45.73
CA THR A 408 -25.98 -32.74 -46.93
C THR A 408 -27.46 -32.65 -46.60
N THR A 409 -28.18 -31.82 -47.36
CA THR A 409 -29.60 -31.46 -47.14
C THR A 409 -30.31 -31.31 -48.48
N VAL A 410 -31.63 -31.09 -48.47
CA VAL A 410 -32.43 -30.76 -49.65
C VAL A 410 -33.11 -29.41 -49.41
N ASN A 411 -33.08 -28.50 -50.38
CA ASN A 411 -33.74 -27.20 -50.29
C ASN A 411 -35.21 -27.26 -50.73
N SER A 412 -35.95 -26.16 -50.57
CA SER A 412 -37.35 -26.02 -50.99
C SER A 412 -37.58 -26.22 -52.49
N GLU A 413 -36.56 -26.04 -53.33
CA GLU A 413 -36.61 -26.28 -54.78
C GLU A 413 -36.30 -27.75 -55.16
N GLY A 414 -36.06 -28.63 -54.17
CA GLY A 414 -35.67 -30.02 -54.39
C GLY A 414 -34.23 -30.22 -54.88
N LYS A 415 -33.36 -29.21 -54.80
CA LYS A 415 -31.91 -29.36 -55.05
C LYS A 415 -31.25 -29.99 -53.83
N ILE A 416 -30.30 -30.89 -54.06
CA ILE A 416 -29.35 -31.34 -53.05
C ILE A 416 -28.43 -30.16 -52.73
N VAL A 417 -28.22 -29.90 -51.44
CA VAL A 417 -27.29 -28.87 -50.95
C VAL A 417 -26.21 -29.55 -50.12
N VAL A 418 -24.97 -29.51 -50.62
CA VAL A 418 -23.77 -30.02 -49.95
C VAL A 418 -23.06 -28.84 -49.30
N ALA A 419 -23.05 -28.78 -47.97
CA ALA A 419 -22.33 -27.78 -47.20
C ALA A 419 -21.02 -28.40 -46.69
N ILE A 420 -19.89 -27.90 -47.17
CA ILE A 420 -18.55 -28.25 -46.68
C ILE A 420 -18.11 -27.15 -45.72
N HIS A 421 -17.61 -27.53 -44.54
CA HIS A 421 -17.00 -26.63 -43.56
C HIS A 421 -15.52 -26.95 -43.41
N CYS A 422 -14.67 -25.93 -43.56
CA CYS A 422 -13.23 -25.99 -43.31
C CYS A 422 -12.84 -24.88 -42.33
N VAL A 423 -12.26 -25.24 -41.20
CA VAL A 423 -11.62 -24.33 -40.24
C VAL A 423 -10.32 -25.00 -39.80
N SER A 424 -9.29 -24.20 -39.59
CA SER A 424 -7.98 -24.62 -39.08
C SER A 424 -7.65 -23.83 -37.82
N GLU A 425 -7.05 -24.47 -36.83
CA GLU A 425 -6.50 -23.78 -35.66
C GLU A 425 -5.31 -22.92 -36.09
N ALA A 426 -5.44 -21.59 -35.92
CA ALA A 426 -4.49 -20.60 -36.40
C ALA A 426 -4.64 -19.29 -35.59
N ALA A 427 -3.53 -18.59 -35.34
CA ALA A 427 -3.50 -17.28 -34.69
C ALA A 427 -2.54 -16.34 -35.44
N PRO A 428 -3.01 -15.32 -36.19
CA PRO A 428 -4.40 -14.90 -36.39
C PRO A 428 -5.28 -15.96 -37.06
N GLN A 429 -6.60 -15.85 -36.88
CA GLN A 429 -7.57 -16.72 -37.54
C GLN A 429 -7.36 -16.74 -39.06
N ALA A 430 -7.38 -17.94 -39.64
CA ALA A 430 -7.14 -18.14 -41.06
C ALA A 430 -8.37 -17.79 -41.92
N VAL A 431 -8.15 -17.03 -43.00
CA VAL A 431 -9.13 -16.83 -44.06
C VAL A 431 -9.18 -18.07 -44.95
N VAL A 432 -10.37 -18.51 -45.32
CA VAL A 432 -10.58 -19.72 -46.12
C VAL A 432 -10.83 -19.34 -47.59
N SER A 433 -10.19 -20.04 -48.50
CA SER A 433 -10.36 -19.86 -49.95
C SER A 433 -10.64 -21.20 -50.61
N TRP A 434 -11.55 -21.21 -51.60
CA TRP A 434 -12.11 -22.43 -52.18
C TRP A 434 -11.75 -22.54 -53.67
N SER A 435 -11.33 -23.72 -54.12
CA SER A 435 -11.16 -24.04 -55.55
C SER A 435 -11.88 -25.34 -55.93
N LYS A 436 -12.24 -25.46 -57.21
CA LYS A 436 -12.73 -26.66 -57.88
C LYS A 436 -11.70 -27.06 -58.94
N GLY A 437 -10.94 -28.12 -58.68
CA GLY A 437 -9.68 -28.36 -59.38
C GLY A 437 -8.77 -27.13 -59.29
N SER A 438 -8.37 -26.61 -60.46
CA SER A 438 -7.54 -25.39 -60.61
C SER A 438 -8.30 -24.07 -60.56
N GLU A 439 -9.64 -24.06 -60.66
CA GLU A 439 -10.43 -22.83 -60.74
C GLU A 439 -10.89 -22.36 -59.35
N ALA A 440 -10.75 -21.06 -59.05
CA ALA A 440 -11.30 -20.46 -57.84
C ALA A 440 -12.84 -20.50 -57.85
N VAL A 441 -13.46 -20.82 -56.72
CA VAL A 441 -14.92 -20.82 -56.56
C VAL A 441 -15.40 -19.43 -56.15
N THR A 442 -16.32 -18.86 -56.93
CA THR A 442 -16.98 -17.58 -56.65
C THR A 442 -18.43 -17.79 -56.22
N ASN A 443 -19.02 -16.78 -55.55
CA ASN A 443 -20.40 -16.83 -55.07
C ASN A 443 -21.40 -16.63 -56.23
N GLY A 444 -22.51 -17.38 -56.23
CA GLY A 444 -23.50 -17.39 -57.30
C GLY A 444 -24.64 -18.39 -57.08
N THR A 445 -25.23 -18.90 -58.16
CA THR A 445 -26.39 -19.81 -58.12
C THR A 445 -26.04 -21.25 -57.74
N THR A 446 -24.88 -21.74 -58.18
CA THR A 446 -24.39 -23.11 -57.91
C THR A 446 -23.57 -23.20 -56.62
N TYR A 447 -22.83 -22.13 -56.29
CA TYR A 447 -21.88 -22.10 -55.18
C TYR A 447 -22.17 -20.88 -54.29
N GLN A 448 -22.26 -21.09 -52.98
CA GLN A 448 -22.48 -20.02 -52.01
C GLN A 448 -21.46 -20.14 -50.88
N ILE A 449 -20.63 -19.12 -50.72
CA ILE A 449 -19.61 -19.04 -49.67
C ILE A 449 -20.16 -18.16 -48.54
N SER A 450 -19.89 -18.53 -47.28
CA SER A 450 -20.32 -17.75 -46.11
C SER A 450 -19.47 -16.48 -45.92
N ASN A 451 -20.01 -15.50 -45.18
CA ASN A 451 -19.33 -14.21 -44.96
C ASN A 451 -17.99 -14.35 -44.21
N ASP A 452 -17.86 -15.36 -43.35
CA ASP A 452 -16.63 -15.76 -42.64
C ASP A 452 -15.74 -16.70 -43.46
N THR A 453 -16.13 -17.02 -44.71
CA THR A 453 -15.48 -17.92 -45.67
C THR A 453 -15.39 -19.41 -45.31
N THR A 454 -15.65 -19.80 -44.05
CA THR A 454 -15.48 -21.16 -43.51
C THR A 454 -16.38 -22.23 -44.15
N HIS A 455 -17.51 -21.81 -44.76
CA HIS A 455 -18.46 -22.71 -45.40
C HIS A 455 -18.58 -22.47 -46.91
N LEU A 456 -18.52 -23.56 -47.68
CA LEU A 456 -18.97 -23.62 -49.07
C LEU A 456 -20.23 -24.49 -49.18
N LYS A 457 -21.33 -23.90 -49.64
CA LYS A 457 -22.56 -24.62 -50.03
C LYS A 457 -22.58 -24.80 -51.55
N ILE A 458 -22.81 -26.03 -52.00
CA ILE A 458 -22.90 -26.43 -53.40
C ILE A 458 -24.34 -26.90 -53.66
N HIS A 459 -25.00 -26.38 -54.69
CA HIS A 459 -26.39 -26.69 -55.05
C HIS A 459 -26.47 -27.47 -56.36
N GLY A 460 -27.27 -28.54 -56.41
CA GLY A 460 -27.42 -29.35 -57.63
C GLY A 460 -28.55 -30.37 -57.59
N TYR A 461 -29.09 -30.72 -58.76
CA TYR A 461 -30.20 -31.69 -58.88
C TYR A 461 -29.76 -33.15 -59.01
N ASN A 462 -28.55 -33.40 -59.52
CA ASN A 462 -28.00 -34.73 -59.77
C ASN A 462 -26.68 -34.90 -59.00
N VAL A 463 -26.49 -36.08 -58.39
CA VAL A 463 -25.29 -36.43 -57.61
C VAL A 463 -24.03 -36.36 -58.46
N SER A 464 -24.09 -36.70 -59.76
CA SER A 464 -22.95 -36.65 -60.70
C SER A 464 -22.18 -35.33 -60.64
N ASN A 465 -22.91 -34.21 -60.54
CA ASN A 465 -22.36 -32.87 -60.60
C ASN A 465 -21.42 -32.55 -59.40
N PHE A 466 -21.59 -33.27 -58.30
CA PHE A 466 -20.75 -33.14 -57.11
C PHE A 466 -19.54 -34.08 -57.14
N LEU A 467 -19.62 -35.22 -57.83
CA LEU A 467 -18.57 -36.24 -57.84
C LEU A 467 -17.49 -36.00 -58.90
N GLN A 468 -17.84 -35.31 -59.99
CA GLN A 468 -16.93 -35.00 -61.11
C GLN A 468 -15.77 -34.06 -60.74
N GLN A 469 -15.76 -33.45 -59.56
CA GLN A 469 -14.84 -32.39 -59.18
C GLN A 469 -14.19 -32.63 -57.82
N LYS A 470 -12.92 -32.26 -57.72
CA LYS A 470 -12.16 -32.17 -56.47
C LYS A 470 -12.32 -30.76 -55.92
N TYR A 471 -12.76 -30.64 -54.67
CA TYR A 471 -12.91 -29.35 -53.99
C TYR A 471 -11.73 -29.16 -53.04
N THR A 472 -11.03 -28.03 -53.12
CA THR A 472 -9.90 -27.75 -52.23
C THR A 472 -10.22 -26.52 -51.38
N CYS A 473 -10.15 -26.65 -50.06
CA CYS A 473 -10.15 -25.51 -49.16
C CYS A 473 -8.71 -25.20 -48.73
N THR A 474 -8.32 -23.93 -48.89
CA THR A 474 -7.02 -23.39 -48.49
C THR A 474 -7.25 -22.37 -47.36
N CYS A 475 -6.87 -22.74 -46.15
CA CYS A 475 -6.86 -21.86 -44.98
C CYS A 475 -5.53 -21.10 -44.96
N ARG A 476 -5.54 -19.77 -44.89
CA ARG A 476 -4.33 -18.91 -44.93
C ARG A 476 -4.37 -17.79 -43.90
N ASN A 477 -3.25 -17.53 -43.25
CA ASN A 477 -3.00 -16.32 -42.45
C ASN A 477 -1.62 -15.72 -42.85
N PRO A 478 -1.04 -14.73 -42.15
CA PRO A 478 0.27 -14.16 -42.54
C PRO A 478 1.45 -15.12 -42.36
N LEU A 479 1.32 -16.15 -41.51
CA LEU A 479 2.36 -17.12 -41.16
C LEU A 479 2.36 -18.38 -42.02
N GLY A 480 1.40 -18.54 -42.94
CA GLY A 480 1.37 -19.67 -43.86
C GLY A 480 -0.02 -20.05 -44.33
N SER A 481 -0.13 -21.22 -44.96
CA SER A 481 -1.40 -21.76 -45.44
C SER A 481 -1.42 -23.28 -45.47
N GLN A 482 -2.49 -23.88 -44.99
CA GLN A 482 -2.78 -25.30 -45.15
C GLN A 482 -3.85 -25.54 -46.22
N ARG A 483 -3.77 -26.69 -46.91
CA ARG A 483 -4.61 -27.01 -48.06
C ARG A 483 -5.13 -28.43 -47.92
N LEU A 484 -6.44 -28.60 -48.06
CA LEU A 484 -7.10 -29.90 -47.96
C LEU A 484 -7.91 -30.15 -49.23
N GLU A 485 -7.59 -31.24 -49.94
CA GLU A 485 -8.37 -31.72 -51.09
C GLU A 485 -9.50 -32.64 -50.61
N ILE A 486 -10.71 -32.40 -51.11
CA ILE A 486 -11.95 -33.03 -50.68
C ILE A 486 -12.61 -33.68 -51.90
N GLN A 487 -12.47 -35.00 -51.99
CA GLN A 487 -13.21 -35.82 -52.94
C GLN A 487 -14.56 -36.22 -52.33
N LEU A 488 -15.64 -35.58 -52.81
CA LEU A 488 -17.00 -36.00 -52.50
C LEU A 488 -17.28 -37.39 -53.08
N ARG A 489 -18.08 -38.17 -52.36
CA ARG A 489 -18.50 -39.53 -52.72
C ARG A 489 -20.01 -39.62 -52.85
N GLY A 490 -20.49 -40.54 -53.67
CA GLY A 490 -21.92 -40.84 -53.77
C GLY A 490 -22.52 -41.35 -52.44
N PRO A 491 -23.85 -41.49 -52.36
CA PRO A 491 -24.50 -42.10 -51.20
C PRO A 491 -23.88 -43.47 -50.90
N SER A 492 -23.37 -43.66 -49.68
CA SER A 492 -22.71 -44.89 -49.26
C SER A 492 -22.77 -45.08 -47.74
N VAL A 493 -22.66 -46.33 -47.31
CA VAL A 493 -22.57 -46.76 -45.91
C VAL A 493 -21.22 -47.46 -45.74
N SER A 494 -20.44 -47.09 -44.71
CA SER A 494 -19.12 -47.68 -44.46
C SER A 494 -19.18 -48.95 -43.62
N ARG A 495 -20.13 -49.02 -42.69
CA ARG A 495 -20.32 -50.13 -41.76
C ARG A 495 -21.79 -50.22 -41.36
N SER A 496 -22.28 -51.43 -41.13
CA SER A 496 -23.65 -51.67 -40.67
C SER A 496 -23.70 -52.86 -39.72
N SER A 497 -24.64 -52.86 -38.79
CA SER A 497 -24.87 -53.95 -37.84
C SER A 497 -26.35 -54.04 -37.48
N LEU A 498 -26.81 -55.24 -37.12
CA LEU A 498 -28.18 -55.54 -36.70
C LEU A 498 -28.16 -56.14 -35.29
N PHE A 499 -28.99 -55.62 -34.39
CA PHE A 499 -29.16 -56.09 -33.02
C PHE A 499 -30.63 -56.47 -32.78
N PRO A 500 -30.96 -57.75 -32.50
CA PRO A 500 -32.31 -58.13 -32.08
C PRO A 500 -32.58 -57.81 -30.61
N ASN A 501 -33.86 -57.63 -30.27
CA ASN A 501 -34.34 -57.75 -28.90
C ASN A 501 -34.35 -59.21 -28.41
N GLN A 502 -34.62 -59.42 -27.12
CA GLN A 502 -34.60 -60.76 -26.51
C GLN A 502 -35.62 -61.72 -27.12
N ASP A 503 -36.78 -61.22 -27.56
CA ASP A 503 -37.88 -62.02 -28.12
C ASP A 503 -37.80 -62.22 -29.64
N GLY A 504 -36.81 -61.62 -30.32
CA GLY A 504 -36.67 -61.65 -31.79
C GLY A 504 -37.71 -60.84 -32.58
N THR A 505 -38.66 -60.19 -31.89
CA THR A 505 -39.79 -59.44 -32.47
C THR A 505 -39.44 -58.03 -32.95
N ILE A 506 -38.29 -57.49 -32.53
CA ILE A 506 -37.79 -56.16 -32.88
C ILE A 506 -36.30 -56.26 -33.22
N ILE A 507 -35.88 -55.58 -34.29
CA ILE A 507 -34.47 -55.51 -34.71
C ILE A 507 -34.05 -54.05 -34.92
N THR A 508 -32.96 -53.64 -34.28
CA THR A 508 -32.30 -52.35 -34.48
C THR A 508 -31.18 -52.51 -35.50
N LEU A 509 -31.30 -51.87 -36.67
CA LEU A 509 -30.14 -51.63 -37.53
C LEU A 509 -29.43 -50.35 -37.08
N THR A 510 -28.10 -50.36 -37.14
CA THR A 510 -27.24 -49.18 -37.01
C THR A 510 -26.25 -49.11 -38.17
N TRP A 511 -25.88 -47.91 -38.61
CA TRP A 511 -24.94 -47.74 -39.73
C TRP A 511 -24.11 -46.45 -39.66
N GLU A 512 -22.91 -46.54 -40.23
CA GLU A 512 -21.94 -45.45 -40.37
C GLU A 512 -21.93 -44.91 -41.81
N VAL A 513 -21.59 -43.63 -41.96
CA VAL A 513 -21.55 -42.93 -43.26
C VAL A 513 -20.19 -42.24 -43.41
N PRO A 514 -19.47 -42.42 -44.54
CA PRO A 514 -18.20 -41.72 -44.79
C PRO A 514 -18.37 -40.20 -44.73
N SER A 515 -17.41 -39.49 -44.13
CA SER A 515 -17.48 -38.03 -43.92
C SER A 515 -17.56 -37.18 -45.19
N THR A 516 -17.30 -37.75 -46.38
CA THR A 516 -17.49 -37.07 -47.69
C THR A 516 -18.62 -37.66 -48.54
N SER A 517 -19.43 -38.58 -48.00
CA SER A 517 -20.57 -39.16 -48.71
C SER A 517 -21.78 -38.21 -48.71
N ILE A 518 -22.38 -38.04 -49.90
CA ILE A 518 -23.60 -37.26 -50.09
C ILE A 518 -24.82 -38.14 -49.79
N VAL A 519 -25.50 -37.90 -48.66
CA VAL A 519 -26.65 -38.70 -48.23
C VAL A 519 -27.78 -37.82 -47.67
N THR A 520 -28.91 -37.78 -48.37
CA THR A 520 -30.11 -37.06 -47.95
C THR A 520 -31.09 -37.93 -47.17
N GLY A 521 -30.99 -39.26 -47.27
CA GLY A 521 -31.85 -40.23 -46.60
C GLY A 521 -31.36 -41.67 -46.72
N PHE A 522 -32.11 -42.61 -46.16
CA PHE A 522 -31.87 -44.05 -46.26
C PHE A 522 -33.20 -44.80 -46.42
N ASP A 523 -33.22 -45.79 -47.30
CA ASP A 523 -34.26 -46.82 -47.32
C ASP A 523 -33.76 -48.03 -46.51
N VAL A 524 -34.46 -48.38 -45.44
CA VAL A 524 -34.28 -49.67 -44.77
C VAL A 524 -35.09 -50.70 -45.55
N GLN A 525 -34.40 -51.67 -46.15
CA GLN A 525 -35.02 -52.69 -47.00
C GLN A 525 -35.02 -54.07 -46.35
N MET A 526 -36.11 -54.80 -46.54
CA MET A 526 -36.33 -56.15 -46.03
C MET A 526 -36.71 -57.11 -47.17
N LYS A 527 -36.08 -58.28 -47.19
CA LYS A 527 -36.52 -59.46 -47.94
C LYS A 527 -36.96 -60.54 -46.94
N GLY A 528 -38.08 -61.22 -47.21
CA GLY A 528 -38.71 -62.18 -46.30
C GLY A 528 -40.23 -61.96 -46.21
N PRO A 529 -40.91 -62.74 -45.34
CA PRO A 529 -42.36 -62.65 -45.11
C PRO A 529 -42.85 -61.26 -44.69
N ASP A 530 -44.16 -61.05 -44.66
CA ASP A 530 -44.75 -59.80 -44.16
C ASP A 530 -44.67 -59.69 -42.64
N LEU A 531 -44.40 -58.47 -42.17
CA LEU A 531 -44.45 -58.11 -40.75
C LEU A 531 -45.87 -58.33 -40.23
N VAL A 532 -45.99 -58.75 -38.97
CA VAL A 532 -47.28 -59.10 -38.37
C VAL A 532 -48.14 -57.83 -38.22
N PRO A 533 -49.32 -57.73 -38.85
CA PRO A 533 -50.16 -56.54 -38.70
C PRO A 533 -50.73 -56.46 -37.28
N GLU A 534 -50.78 -55.25 -36.71
CA GLU A 534 -51.32 -55.00 -35.37
C GLU A 534 -52.80 -55.40 -35.24
N ILE A 535 -53.54 -55.42 -36.37
CA ILE A 535 -54.96 -55.77 -36.42
C ILE A 535 -55.12 -57.19 -36.98
N ARG A 536 -55.42 -58.15 -36.10
CA ARG A 536 -55.84 -59.52 -36.47
C ARG A 536 -57.23 -59.55 -37.11
N ASN A 537 -57.39 -59.04 -38.34
CA ASN A 537 -58.66 -59.15 -39.08
C ASN A 537 -58.53 -59.11 -40.62
N SER A 538 -57.65 -59.93 -41.19
CA SER A 538 -57.78 -60.36 -42.59
C SER A 538 -57.07 -61.70 -42.85
N THR A 539 -57.77 -62.69 -43.37
CA THR A 539 -57.17 -63.94 -43.89
C THR A 539 -56.61 -63.74 -45.29
N GLN A 540 -55.60 -62.88 -45.43
CA GLN A 540 -54.77 -62.82 -46.64
C GLN A 540 -53.63 -63.85 -46.52
N THR A 541 -53.36 -64.56 -47.61
CA THR A 541 -52.20 -65.45 -47.74
C THR A 541 -50.90 -64.68 -47.57
N ARG A 542 -50.08 -65.05 -46.58
CA ARG A 542 -48.75 -64.45 -46.29
C ARG A 542 -47.92 -64.36 -47.59
N ALA A 543 -47.69 -63.16 -48.11
CA ALA A 543 -47.02 -62.97 -49.38
C ALA A 543 -45.50 -62.97 -49.19
N THR A 544 -44.86 -64.13 -49.33
CA THR A 544 -43.40 -64.25 -49.24
C THR A 544 -42.72 -63.58 -50.44
N SER A 545 -42.53 -62.26 -50.36
CA SER A 545 -41.79 -61.52 -51.38
C SER A 545 -40.33 -61.98 -51.43
N ASN A 546 -39.91 -62.40 -52.62
CA ASN A 546 -38.56 -62.83 -52.90
C ASN A 546 -37.62 -61.64 -53.24
N GLU A 547 -38.12 -60.40 -53.15
CA GLU A 547 -37.38 -59.18 -53.43
C GLU A 547 -37.19 -58.33 -52.16
N TYR A 548 -36.29 -57.34 -52.22
CA TYR A 548 -36.09 -56.38 -51.15
C TYR A 548 -37.07 -55.22 -51.29
N ARG A 549 -37.99 -55.08 -50.32
CA ARG A 549 -38.93 -53.95 -50.23
C ARG A 549 -38.50 -52.97 -49.14
N THR A 550 -38.62 -51.66 -49.41
CA THR A 550 -38.37 -50.62 -48.42
C THR A 550 -39.47 -50.69 -47.34
N VAL A 551 -39.08 -50.96 -46.09
CA VAL A 551 -39.99 -51.03 -44.94
C VAL A 551 -40.00 -49.73 -44.13
N GLN A 552 -38.92 -48.96 -44.15
CA GLN A 552 -38.86 -47.62 -43.55
C GLN A 552 -37.96 -46.70 -44.36
N GLN A 553 -38.30 -45.41 -44.37
CA GLN A 553 -37.41 -44.35 -44.85
C GLN A 553 -36.92 -43.51 -43.66
N LYS A 554 -35.64 -43.11 -43.68
CA LYS A 554 -35.01 -42.29 -42.63
C LYS A 554 -34.29 -41.07 -43.24
N PRO A 555 -34.21 -39.93 -42.54
CA PRO A 555 -33.48 -38.76 -43.01
C PRO A 555 -31.96 -38.99 -43.01
N GLY A 556 -31.20 -38.21 -43.80
CA GLY A 556 -29.74 -38.35 -43.94
C GLY A 556 -28.93 -38.15 -42.66
N SER A 557 -29.55 -37.59 -41.62
CA SER A 557 -29.00 -37.50 -40.25
C SER A 557 -29.10 -38.79 -39.44
N ALA A 558 -29.98 -39.72 -39.80
CA ALA A 558 -30.20 -40.95 -39.05
C ALA A 558 -29.01 -41.93 -39.16
N ARG A 559 -28.71 -42.63 -38.07
CA ARG A 559 -27.68 -43.67 -38.00
C ARG A 559 -28.23 -44.99 -37.42
N SER A 560 -29.55 -45.06 -37.22
CA SER A 560 -30.25 -46.25 -36.75
C SER A 560 -31.71 -46.32 -37.24
N ALA A 561 -32.28 -47.52 -37.20
CA ALA A 561 -33.70 -47.77 -37.40
C ALA A 561 -34.13 -49.07 -36.72
N ASP A 562 -35.18 -49.00 -35.92
CA ASP A 562 -35.83 -50.16 -35.32
C ASP A 562 -36.98 -50.64 -36.21
N VAL A 563 -36.96 -51.91 -36.61
CA VAL A 563 -38.07 -52.58 -37.31
C VAL A 563 -38.77 -53.49 -36.30
N PHE A 564 -40.09 -53.38 -36.24
CA PHE A 564 -40.95 -54.03 -35.26
C PHE A 564 -41.81 -55.12 -35.92
N LEU A 565 -42.51 -55.92 -35.10
CA LEU A 565 -43.52 -56.88 -35.54
C LEU A 565 -42.97 -58.01 -36.42
N LEU A 566 -41.74 -58.46 -36.13
CA LEU A 566 -41.18 -59.68 -36.71
C LEU A 566 -41.81 -60.93 -36.06
N ASP A 567 -42.15 -61.91 -36.89
CA ASP A 567 -42.46 -63.30 -36.47
C ASP A 567 -41.12 -64.06 -36.28
N PRO A 568 -40.71 -64.41 -35.04
CA PRO A 568 -39.33 -64.87 -34.75
C PRO A 568 -39.00 -66.24 -35.36
N ASP A 569 -40.00 -67.06 -35.69
CA ASP A 569 -39.84 -68.36 -36.36
C ASP A 569 -39.56 -68.23 -37.87
N LEU A 570 -39.57 -67.00 -38.42
CA LEU A 570 -39.39 -66.75 -39.84
C LEU A 570 -38.05 -66.08 -40.16
N THR A 571 -37.52 -66.36 -41.36
CA THR A 571 -36.25 -65.78 -41.83
C THR A 571 -36.45 -64.47 -42.59
N TYR A 572 -35.71 -63.44 -42.18
CA TYR A 572 -35.66 -62.12 -42.83
C TYR A 572 -34.21 -61.77 -43.20
N ARG A 573 -34.06 -60.89 -44.19
CA ARG A 573 -32.79 -60.30 -44.59
C ARG A 573 -32.95 -58.79 -44.71
N PHE A 574 -32.13 -58.04 -43.99
CA PHE A 574 -32.16 -56.58 -43.93
C PHE A 574 -30.92 -55.95 -44.57
N ARG A 575 -31.09 -54.81 -45.23
CA ARG A 575 -30.00 -53.96 -45.73
C ARG A 575 -30.42 -52.49 -45.72
N VAL A 576 -29.46 -51.58 -45.60
CA VAL A 576 -29.67 -50.13 -45.70
C VAL A 576 -29.23 -49.67 -47.08
N VAL A 577 -30.12 -49.02 -47.83
CA VAL A 577 -29.78 -48.36 -49.09
C VAL A 577 -29.68 -46.86 -48.84
N PRO A 578 -28.47 -46.26 -48.82
CA PRO A 578 -28.32 -44.82 -48.69
C PRO A 578 -28.86 -44.12 -49.95
N LYS A 579 -29.48 -42.96 -49.78
CA LYS A 579 -30.15 -42.19 -50.83
C LYS A 579 -29.60 -40.78 -50.92
N ALA A 580 -29.41 -40.30 -52.14
CA ALA A 580 -29.19 -38.89 -52.46
C ALA A 580 -30.28 -38.43 -53.42
N ARG A 581 -31.39 -37.93 -52.84
CA ARG A 581 -32.66 -37.64 -53.50
C ARG A 581 -33.23 -38.84 -54.26
N LEU A 582 -33.03 -38.92 -55.57
CA LEU A 582 -33.48 -40.02 -56.46
C LEU A 582 -32.35 -40.99 -56.83
N THR A 583 -31.13 -40.75 -56.36
CA THR A 583 -29.98 -41.61 -56.61
C THR A 583 -29.78 -42.56 -55.45
N ASP A 584 -29.89 -43.85 -55.73
CA ASP A 584 -29.56 -44.93 -54.81
C ASP A 584 -28.05 -45.14 -54.75
N GLY A 585 -27.54 -45.37 -53.55
CA GLY A 585 -26.18 -45.84 -53.31
C GLY A 585 -26.07 -47.36 -53.30
N GLU A 586 -24.84 -47.85 -53.16
CA GLU A 586 -24.61 -49.28 -52.94
C GLU A 586 -25.28 -49.73 -51.62
N PRO A 587 -26.11 -50.80 -51.63
CA PRO A 587 -26.72 -51.31 -50.41
C PRO A 587 -25.67 -51.80 -49.41
N SER A 588 -25.97 -51.65 -48.12
CA SER A 588 -25.14 -52.22 -47.06
C SER A 588 -25.04 -53.74 -47.14
N GLU A 589 -24.11 -54.29 -46.35
CA GLU A 589 -24.09 -55.72 -46.01
C GLU A 589 -25.48 -56.21 -45.58
N VAL A 590 -25.79 -57.47 -45.96
CA VAL A 590 -27.09 -58.09 -45.78
C VAL A 590 -27.12 -58.88 -44.47
N HIS A 591 -27.82 -58.35 -43.47
CA HIS A 591 -27.98 -58.99 -42.16
C HIS A 591 -29.15 -59.97 -42.20
N ARG A 592 -28.89 -61.27 -41.97
CA ARG A 592 -29.92 -62.31 -41.87
C ARG A 592 -30.34 -62.51 -40.41
N ILE A 593 -31.65 -62.67 -40.17
CA ILE A 593 -32.19 -63.12 -38.89
C ILE A 593 -33.33 -64.15 -39.09
N GLY A 594 -33.77 -64.79 -38.01
CA GLY A 594 -34.66 -65.96 -38.02
C GLY A 594 -33.90 -67.28 -37.87
N PRO A 595 -34.59 -68.42 -37.67
CA PRO A 595 -33.97 -69.71 -37.38
C PRO A 595 -32.89 -70.06 -38.39
N GLY A 596 -31.78 -70.63 -37.91
CA GLY A 596 -30.66 -71.02 -38.77
C GLY A 596 -31.08 -72.11 -39.75
N GLU A 597 -30.63 -72.01 -41.00
CA GLU A 597 -30.43 -73.22 -41.79
C GLU A 597 -29.44 -74.11 -41.02
N GLY A 598 -29.75 -75.40 -40.87
CA GLY A 598 -28.80 -76.35 -40.30
C GLY A 598 -27.48 -76.29 -41.07
N LEU A 599 -26.36 -76.31 -40.32
CA LEU A 599 -24.97 -76.12 -40.79
C LEU A 599 -24.81 -76.29 -42.30
N SER A 600 -24.49 -75.20 -43.00
CA SER A 600 -24.38 -75.22 -44.46
C SER A 600 -23.45 -76.34 -44.95
N GLY A 601 -23.77 -76.95 -46.09
CA GLY A 601 -23.04 -78.13 -46.61
C GLY A 601 -21.51 -78.08 -46.48
N PRO A 602 -20.82 -76.97 -46.82
CA PRO A 602 -19.38 -76.83 -46.62
C PRO A 602 -18.90 -77.00 -45.16
N ALA A 603 -19.69 -76.58 -44.17
CA ALA A 603 -19.36 -76.74 -42.76
C ALA A 603 -19.49 -78.21 -42.30
N ILE A 604 -20.52 -78.93 -42.76
CA ILE A 604 -20.68 -80.36 -42.48
C ILE A 604 -19.55 -81.16 -43.14
N THR A 605 -19.21 -80.87 -44.40
CA THR A 605 -18.08 -81.51 -45.09
C THR A 605 -16.74 -81.19 -44.41
N GLY A 606 -16.54 -79.95 -43.94
CA GLY A 606 -15.34 -79.55 -43.20
C GLY A 606 -15.16 -80.29 -41.87
N ILE A 607 -16.23 -80.45 -41.09
CA ILE A 607 -16.19 -81.17 -39.82
C ILE A 607 -15.99 -82.69 -40.05
N ALA A 608 -16.66 -83.26 -41.06
CA ALA A 608 -16.51 -84.68 -41.41
C ALA A 608 -15.11 -85.03 -41.94
N ALA A 609 -14.45 -84.14 -42.69
CA ALA A 609 -13.09 -84.33 -43.19
C ALA A 609 -12.00 -83.98 -42.16
N GLY A 610 -12.25 -83.02 -41.27
CA GLY A 610 -11.25 -82.54 -40.30
C GLY A 610 -10.82 -83.59 -39.27
N ILE A 611 -11.73 -84.46 -38.83
CA ILE A 611 -11.45 -85.50 -37.83
C ILE A 611 -10.45 -86.56 -38.36
N PRO A 612 -10.68 -87.24 -39.51
CA PRO A 612 -9.69 -88.19 -40.03
C PRO A 612 -8.37 -87.51 -40.43
N CYS A 613 -8.38 -86.29 -40.98
CA CYS A 613 -7.15 -85.59 -41.34
C CYS A 613 -6.31 -85.17 -40.12
N SER A 614 -6.93 -84.74 -39.02
CA SER A 614 -6.20 -84.39 -37.78
C SER A 614 -5.65 -85.62 -37.05
N LEU A 615 -6.37 -86.75 -37.07
CA LEU A 615 -5.84 -88.05 -36.63
C LEU A 615 -4.65 -88.52 -37.49
N LEU A 616 -4.74 -88.39 -38.82
CA LEU A 616 -3.64 -88.74 -39.73
C LEU A 616 -2.41 -87.84 -39.47
N PHE A 617 -2.61 -86.54 -39.25
CA PHE A 617 -1.52 -85.61 -38.91
C PHE A 617 -0.87 -85.94 -37.57
N LEU A 618 -1.65 -86.29 -36.53
CA LEU A 618 -1.11 -86.73 -35.24
C LEU A 618 -0.33 -88.05 -35.34
N LEU A 619 -0.79 -89.01 -36.15
CA LEU A 619 -0.05 -90.25 -36.42
C LEU A 619 1.25 -90.00 -37.18
N LEU A 620 1.25 -89.11 -38.18
CA LEU A 620 2.46 -88.70 -38.91
C LEU A 620 3.44 -87.94 -38.00
N LEU A 621 2.95 -87.07 -37.12
CA LEU A 621 3.78 -86.34 -36.15
C LEU A 621 4.39 -87.29 -35.12
N GLY A 622 3.62 -88.24 -34.60
CA GLY A 622 4.12 -89.30 -33.70
C GLY A 622 5.16 -90.20 -34.39
N GLY A 623 4.92 -90.55 -35.66
CA GLY A 623 5.86 -91.29 -36.49
C GLY A 623 7.18 -90.53 -36.72
N LEU A 624 7.11 -89.24 -37.01
CA LEU A 624 8.28 -88.36 -37.15
C LEU A 624 9.06 -88.23 -35.84
N ILE A 625 8.39 -88.04 -34.71
CA ILE A 625 9.01 -87.98 -33.38
C ILE A 625 9.71 -89.31 -33.06
N TYR A 626 9.06 -90.45 -33.30
CA TYR A 626 9.66 -91.77 -33.15
C TYR A 626 10.88 -91.96 -34.06
N LEU A 627 10.81 -91.53 -35.33
CA LEU A 627 11.91 -91.61 -36.27
C LEU A 627 13.10 -90.74 -35.84
N CYS A 628 12.86 -89.50 -35.38
CA CYS A 628 13.90 -88.63 -34.84
C CYS A 628 14.58 -89.22 -33.60
N ILE A 629 13.82 -89.82 -32.68
CA ILE A 629 14.36 -90.51 -31.50
C ILE A 629 15.20 -91.72 -31.93
N TYR A 630 14.73 -92.52 -32.89
CA TYR A 630 15.44 -93.67 -33.43
C TYR A 630 16.76 -93.27 -34.13
N CYS A 631 16.72 -92.24 -34.99
CA CYS A 631 17.90 -91.74 -35.70
C CYS A 631 18.93 -91.10 -34.77
N ASN A 632 18.52 -90.34 -33.74
CA ASN A 632 19.46 -89.80 -32.75
C ASN A 632 20.09 -90.91 -31.89
N LYS A 633 19.31 -91.93 -31.51
CA LYS A 633 19.82 -93.06 -30.71
C LYS A 633 20.89 -93.88 -31.45
N ASN A 634 20.92 -93.84 -32.79
CA ASN A 634 21.84 -94.64 -33.62
C ASN A 634 23.08 -93.88 -34.14
N LYS A 635 23.21 -92.56 -33.89
CA LYS A 635 24.37 -91.75 -34.36
C LYS A 635 25.52 -91.57 -33.35
N SER A 636 25.54 -92.35 -32.27
CA SER A 636 26.50 -92.22 -31.16
C SER A 636 27.81 -93.04 -31.32
N ARG A 637 28.49 -92.98 -32.48
CA ARG A 637 29.85 -93.58 -32.66
C ARG A 637 30.75 -92.81 -33.65
N GLN A 638 31.84 -92.21 -33.13
CA GLN A 638 33.11 -91.81 -33.82
C GLN A 638 33.03 -90.73 -34.95
N ALA A 639 34.07 -89.92 -35.25
CA ALA A 639 35.27 -89.52 -34.50
C ALA A 639 35.93 -88.21 -35.03
N ARG A 640 36.55 -87.45 -34.10
CA ARG A 640 37.72 -86.51 -34.15
C ARG A 640 38.17 -85.75 -35.44
N TYR A 641 38.19 -84.39 -35.33
CA TYR A 641 39.33 -83.44 -35.60
C TYR A 641 39.85 -83.20 -37.06
N PRO A 642 40.65 -82.13 -37.37
CA PRO A 642 40.87 -80.81 -36.71
C PRO A 642 41.11 -79.56 -37.62
N VAL A 643 41.44 -78.40 -37.00
CA VAL A 643 42.09 -77.15 -37.53
C VAL A 643 41.17 -76.24 -38.37
N SER A 644 41.16 -74.90 -38.26
CA SER A 644 42.21 -73.93 -37.87
C SER A 644 41.83 -72.88 -36.81
N ARG A 645 42.86 -72.16 -36.29
CA ARG A 645 42.75 -71.07 -35.32
C ARG A 645 42.80 -69.70 -36.00
N ALA A 646 42.05 -68.75 -35.47
CA ALA A 646 42.50 -67.38 -35.25
C ALA A 646 41.98 -66.92 -33.88
N VAL A 647 42.78 -66.16 -33.13
CA VAL A 647 42.45 -65.69 -31.76
C VAL A 647 43.04 -64.31 -31.58
N GLU A 648 42.22 -63.35 -31.14
CA GLU A 648 42.67 -62.32 -30.19
C GLU A 648 41.48 -61.78 -29.36
N LYS A 649 41.78 -61.50 -28.09
CA LYS A 649 40.99 -61.00 -26.94
C LYS A 649 39.81 -60.04 -27.26
N ALA A 650 38.62 -60.20 -26.68
CA ALA A 650 38.17 -59.89 -25.28
C ALA A 650 38.01 -58.36 -25.03
N ILE A 651 37.04 -57.84 -24.25
CA ILE A 651 36.68 -58.20 -22.86
C ILE A 651 35.15 -58.14 -22.57
N THR A 652 34.66 -59.17 -21.87
CA THR A 652 33.63 -59.32 -20.79
C THR A 652 32.79 -58.08 -20.36
N THR A 653 31.51 -58.12 -19.94
CA THR A 653 30.63 -59.07 -19.18
C THR A 653 29.16 -58.98 -19.68
N GLN A 654 28.33 -60.04 -19.81
CA GLN A 654 27.55 -60.82 -18.80
C GLN A 654 26.62 -59.97 -17.88
N SER A 655 25.29 -60.16 -17.77
CA SER A 655 24.42 -61.35 -17.50
C SER A 655 24.24 -61.62 -15.97
N GLU A 656 23.11 -62.10 -15.39
CA GLU A 656 21.89 -62.73 -15.97
C GLU A 656 20.63 -62.83 -15.03
N THR A 657 19.44 -63.03 -15.63
CA THR A 657 18.21 -63.80 -15.24
C THR A 657 17.49 -63.83 -13.84
N THR A 658 16.24 -63.32 -13.82
CA THR A 658 14.94 -63.96 -13.37
C THR A 658 14.71 -64.35 -11.88
N PRO A 659 13.50 -64.80 -11.40
CA PRO A 659 12.21 -65.17 -12.06
C PRO A 659 10.94 -64.46 -11.44
N HIS A 660 9.65 -64.90 -11.45
CA HIS A 660 8.92 -66.14 -11.81
C HIS A 660 7.40 -65.91 -12.13
N ASN A 661 6.81 -66.79 -12.97
CA ASN A 661 5.45 -67.39 -12.94
C ASN A 661 4.09 -66.62 -12.97
N LEU A 662 3.34 -66.88 -14.07
CA LEU A 662 1.98 -67.46 -14.18
C LEU A 662 0.69 -66.77 -13.63
N LEU A 663 -0.25 -66.48 -14.57
CA LEU A 663 -1.74 -66.57 -14.49
C LEU A 663 -2.46 -65.60 -13.49
N THR A 664 -3.74 -65.19 -13.63
CA THR A 664 -4.84 -65.48 -14.59
C THR A 664 -5.87 -64.33 -14.65
N GLY A 665 -6.50 -64.10 -15.82
CA GLY A 665 -7.93 -63.72 -15.95
C GLY A 665 -8.47 -62.31 -15.60
N GLY A 666 -9.55 -61.91 -16.28
CA GLY A 666 -10.70 -61.30 -15.57
C GLY A 666 -11.04 -59.79 -15.73
N LEU A 667 -11.41 -59.38 -16.96
CA LEU A 667 -12.35 -58.29 -17.30
C LEU A 667 -13.12 -57.50 -16.19
N LYS A 668 -13.11 -56.16 -16.30
CA LYS A 668 -14.20 -55.15 -16.06
C LYS A 668 -15.11 -55.30 -14.81
N SER A 669 -15.35 -54.24 -14.04
CA SER A 669 -16.15 -53.05 -14.45
C SER A 669 -15.99 -51.86 -13.47
N PRO A 670 -16.47 -50.63 -13.79
CA PRO A 670 -16.10 -49.40 -13.05
C PRO A 670 -17.25 -48.91 -12.10
N PRO A 671 -17.32 -47.61 -11.68
CA PRO A 671 -17.32 -47.21 -10.27
C PRO A 671 -18.72 -46.88 -9.68
N ASP A 672 -18.78 -46.64 -8.36
CA ASP A 672 -19.96 -46.08 -7.70
C ASP A 672 -19.59 -44.98 -6.67
N TYR A 673 -20.61 -44.28 -6.15
CA TYR A 673 -20.57 -42.93 -5.59
C TYR A 673 -20.62 -42.84 -4.04
N ASN A 674 -20.13 -41.70 -3.51
CA ASN A 674 -20.37 -41.18 -2.15
C ASN A 674 -19.75 -42.01 -0.98
N ARG A 675 -19.50 -41.50 0.25
CA ARG A 675 -19.91 -40.26 0.93
C ARG A 675 -18.94 -39.89 2.08
N LEU A 676 -18.95 -38.60 2.48
CA LEU A 676 -18.53 -37.98 3.77
C LEU A 676 -18.17 -38.93 4.95
N GLN A 677 -17.14 -38.68 5.77
CA GLN A 677 -17.13 -37.62 6.83
C GLN A 677 -15.73 -37.26 7.40
N LEU A 678 -15.75 -36.29 8.34
CA LEU A 678 -14.74 -35.69 9.24
C LEU A 678 -13.70 -36.68 9.87
N THR A 679 -12.55 -36.28 10.46
CA THR A 679 -12.15 -35.04 11.19
C THR A 679 -10.58 -34.88 11.16
N PRO A 680 -9.93 -33.85 11.76
CA PRO A 680 -8.55 -33.45 11.40
C PRO A 680 -7.42 -34.15 12.18
N SER A 681 -6.18 -33.95 11.71
CA SER A 681 -4.94 -34.15 12.47
C SER A 681 -4.02 -32.94 12.28
N GLU A 682 -3.40 -32.49 13.37
CA GLU A 682 -2.42 -31.40 13.36
C GLU A 682 -1.08 -31.87 12.78
N ARG A 683 -0.37 -30.99 12.05
CA ARG A 683 1.10 -31.00 12.09
C ARG A 683 1.69 -29.63 11.74
N SER A 684 2.24 -28.97 12.76
CA SER A 684 3.05 -27.76 12.62
C SER A 684 4.35 -28.05 11.86
N VAL A 685 4.69 -27.19 10.90
CA VAL A 685 6.00 -27.14 10.23
C VAL A 685 6.50 -25.70 10.31
N ALA A 686 7.72 -25.50 10.81
CA ALA A 686 8.31 -24.17 10.96
C ALA A 686 8.83 -23.64 9.61
N LEU A 687 8.68 -22.33 9.39
CA LEU A 687 9.32 -21.62 8.28
C LEU A 687 10.82 -21.44 8.56
N PRO A 688 11.69 -21.49 7.53
CA PRO A 688 13.10 -21.18 7.67
C PRO A 688 13.34 -19.69 7.93
N THR A 689 14.30 -19.36 8.78
CA THR A 689 14.71 -17.99 9.08
C THR A 689 15.41 -17.34 7.88
N PHE A 690 14.91 -16.18 7.46
CA PHE A 690 15.51 -15.39 6.37
C PHE A 690 16.71 -14.58 6.88
N VAL A 691 17.86 -14.70 6.23
CA VAL A 691 19.08 -13.94 6.57
C VAL A 691 19.27 -12.81 5.56
N PRO A 692 19.35 -11.54 5.98
CA PRO A 692 19.53 -10.42 5.04
C PRO A 692 20.97 -10.35 4.48
N PRO A 693 21.15 -9.98 3.21
CA PRO A 693 22.47 -9.76 2.63
C PRO A 693 23.14 -8.48 3.15
N PRO A 694 24.49 -8.38 3.13
CA PRO A 694 25.21 -7.21 3.63
C PRO A 694 25.07 -5.97 2.71
N PRO A 695 25.20 -4.75 3.26
CA PRO A 695 25.01 -3.51 2.50
C PRO A 695 26.14 -3.24 1.50
N VAL A 696 25.77 -2.93 0.26
CA VAL A 696 26.69 -2.49 -0.80
C VAL A 696 27.07 -1.03 -0.59
N ARG A 697 28.37 -0.71 -0.60
CA ARG A 697 28.83 0.69 -0.59
C ARG A 697 28.54 1.37 -1.93
N VAL A 698 27.82 2.48 -1.89
CA VAL A 698 27.72 3.41 -3.02
C VAL A 698 29.02 4.22 -3.11
N ALA A 699 29.58 4.36 -4.31
CA ALA A 699 30.74 5.20 -4.54
C ALA A 699 30.31 6.64 -4.89
N THR A 700 30.76 7.62 -4.10
CA THR A 700 30.67 9.04 -4.45
C THR A 700 31.85 9.43 -5.34
N THR A 701 31.57 9.84 -6.57
CA THR A 701 32.49 10.65 -7.38
C THR A 701 32.31 12.13 -7.06
N VAL A 702 33.43 12.85 -6.99
CA VAL A 702 33.52 14.31 -6.85
C VAL A 702 33.62 14.94 -8.25
#